data_AF-A0A2X0KFD5-F1
#
_entry.id   AF-A0A2X0KFD5-F1
#
_cell.length_a   1.000
_cell.length_b   1.000
_cell.length_c   1.000
_cell.angle_alpha   90.00
_cell.angle_beta   90.00
_cell.angle_gamma   90.00
#
_symmetry.space_group_name_H-M   'P 1'
#
loop_
_entity.id
_entity.type
_entity.pdbx_description
1 polymer ?
#
loop_
_entity_poly.entity_id
_entity_poly.type
_entity_poly.pdbx_seq_one_letter_code
_entity_poly.pdbx_strand_id
1 'polypeptide(L)'
;MFSRDSKMVSMALATGVVCSLASITSAFKLIEGSGAQIIPGRFIVAVSSSSSSSLGKRADEDIAGVINKINDIGIDAKTRKTYQSPGLLTGASIVVPQNTTAADLLAVPGVTKVWPVRSIPRPVTYTTSEAKGKTSRGTSATDISARGKVLSRRDAYTDDTWSPHQMTGVDVMHGKGFLGSGIRVAILDTGVDYKNPILGGCFGKGCKVAFGYAFVGDYDETTTGPDPYTNCSDHGTHVTGIIGANANSYGFTGVAPQATIGMYRVFSCSGNTGEDTIVEALLKAAEDRADVINMSLGGPVGWLDGSPTQALVERLNAKGIVTMSAAGNEQSEGMFFAEFPAASRTGVAVASVDVANLPAYDMVFKTGGYPKMPYLSASAFSTSSTLKVYFTSTDTNALDDACSPLPSSTPDLRNYLVIMQRGTCNFATKMGYAADKGARFAMIYNSATGATLPYIGADNTGLTAVAGLRREDGLLLLKYYLAQKKKGPSVAFPSNSKLVSGAADTQTGGQISAFSNFGPTNDMYGQPSFAAPGGNILSTFPIVLGTVGVLSGTSMATPFAAGSAALLLSARKSDKLTPAQIRFLFASTANVVPVSRKAAQPLTTTLLQGGGLIQVDQAYAAKSFISPFELMLNDTAHFNNTQTMTITNKNSKAVTYRYVNTPAQVRVTYDTARSNLPSLSPAAVTEETAAGVSFRPGRITIPAGQTSTVRITFQAPKFVQRYLSLYPMYSGFITITADDPAKQKFQIPYFGMAGNMSDMQILDKTSTYADNYQSGLKYPFITDGNEAQTANKVKDYPIANGLTLYFRLAQATRAYNVDLVFANTTFKPTVLPSNNANLKRRSLSSDYEQEFESLEVDASEDSHILARSGLITRAVQSYASTSIVGRVSSSQNQPRDWAIESGIGLGFSDQQISFTGQYQTTPTSGVFTEADTATPYRLLLRTLKTTADPKVESSWESWLSPPFTLSRVLRCPGGYPIADKGYCYSQNSYTGDTPFKKFVNKLNIAMTDFQNLGAPLPHCLTSACVLYGENWWNAQPVHRHSRKLTGAQLSYSVHQIELLAIYEGSQAQEHPDCTQRDQMNDQQARAYAFMSQFDVTIRHIDGECNHVANACAKDEDDEIGVGEPSSESASGTSRGRRWNTFEEALNQVEDYHRRFMKALTSYAGDKFFQKIVTQVEGFGRYELTDGVLWQNNEVFGDRRCVASGTVDGRTTREVVLEQPHKMTGHVASEGRTDHEQHLFWGLLSRAILENNSPRSFL
;
A
#
# COMPACT_ATOMS: atom_id res chain seq x y z
N MET A 1 30.51 -37.12 26.56
CA MET A 1 30.45 -37.86 27.85
C MET A 1 31.87 -38.33 28.11
N PHE A 2 32.38 -38.15 29.34
CA PHE A 2 33.80 -37.81 29.61
C PHE A 2 34.23 -36.47 28.96
N SER A 3 35.25 -35.75 29.43
CA SER A 3 35.63 -35.33 30.82
C SER A 3 36.92 -34.50 30.76
N ARG A 4 37.16 -33.68 31.79
CA ARG A 4 38.40 -32.91 32.08
C ARG A 4 38.61 -31.68 31.18
N ASP A 5 38.77 -30.47 31.71
CA ASP A 5 39.51 -29.93 32.89
C ASP A 5 40.95 -29.48 32.55
N SER A 6 41.12 -28.19 32.31
CA SER A 6 42.05 -27.29 33.02
C SER A 6 41.77 -25.85 32.56
N LYS A 7 41.28 -24.92 33.37
CA LYS A 7 41.78 -24.33 34.63
C LYS A 7 42.84 -23.23 34.46
N MET A 8 42.39 -21.99 34.72
CA MET A 8 43.10 -20.92 35.46
C MET A 8 44.32 -20.30 34.72
N VAL A 9 44.81 -19.09 35.00
CA VAL A 9 44.81 -18.25 36.23
C VAL A 9 44.68 -16.74 35.86
N SER A 10 43.97 -15.97 36.71
CA SER A 10 44.05 -14.53 37.10
C SER A 10 44.71 -13.43 36.24
N MET A 11 44.49 -12.11 36.44
CA MET A 11 43.47 -11.23 37.07
C MET A 11 43.99 -9.75 36.96
N ALA A 12 43.16 -8.74 37.31
CA ALA A 12 43.46 -7.28 37.34
C ALA A 12 43.48 -6.61 35.93
N LEU A 13 42.68 -5.56 35.63
CA LEU A 13 42.53 -4.19 36.20
C LEU A 13 43.66 -3.24 35.71
N ALA A 14 43.39 -2.03 35.20
CA ALA A 14 42.12 -1.29 35.07
C ALA A 14 42.15 -0.20 33.95
N THR A 15 40.98 0.42 33.71
CA THR A 15 40.74 1.80 33.20
C THR A 15 41.45 2.31 31.93
N GLY A 16 40.66 2.69 30.91
CA GLY A 16 41.14 3.50 29.78
C GLY A 16 40.01 3.89 28.80
N VAL A 17 39.73 5.19 28.70
CA VAL A 17 38.74 5.78 27.77
C VAL A 17 39.33 5.88 26.36
N VAL A 18 38.50 5.71 25.31
CA VAL A 18 38.29 6.67 24.20
C VAL A 18 37.25 6.10 23.20
N CYS A 19 36.45 7.00 22.63
CA CYS A 19 35.38 6.70 21.66
C CYS A 19 35.82 7.04 20.21
N SER A 20 34.88 6.93 19.26
CA SER A 20 34.88 7.62 17.97
C SER A 20 35.84 7.15 16.87
N LEU A 21 35.35 6.25 16.02
CA LEU A 21 35.56 6.35 14.57
C LEU A 21 34.20 6.33 13.86
N ALA A 22 33.59 7.52 13.77
CA ALA A 22 32.45 7.80 12.91
C ALA A 22 32.92 8.53 11.63
N SER A 23 32.01 8.75 10.69
CA SER A 23 32.19 9.57 9.48
C SER A 23 32.97 8.95 8.30
N ILE A 24 32.42 7.89 7.69
CA ILE A 24 32.19 7.89 6.23
C ILE A 24 30.77 7.34 5.96
N THR A 25 29.76 8.16 6.22
CA THR A 25 28.32 7.81 6.02
C THR A 25 27.57 8.97 5.37
N SER A 26 27.88 9.25 4.11
CA SER A 26 27.20 10.24 3.27
C SER A 26 26.95 9.66 1.88
N ALA A 27 25.78 9.95 1.31
CA ALA A 27 25.37 9.60 -0.06
C ALA A 27 25.09 8.11 -0.39
N PHE A 28 24.30 7.43 0.45
CA PHE A 28 23.31 6.46 -0.05
C PHE A 28 21.92 6.84 0.48
N LYS A 29 21.10 7.45 -0.37
CA LYS A 29 19.73 7.86 -0.03
C LYS A 29 18.76 6.77 -0.49
N LEU A 30 18.67 5.70 0.29
CA LEU A 30 17.66 4.65 0.09
C LEU A 30 16.26 5.26 0.12
N ILE A 31 15.44 4.91 -0.86
CA ILE A 31 14.02 5.30 -0.92
C ILE A 31 13.22 4.10 -0.41
N GLU A 32 12.82 4.16 0.87
CA GLU A 32 12.16 3.03 1.55
C GLU A 32 10.67 2.93 1.14
N GLY A 33 10.33 1.96 0.29
CA GLY A 33 8.95 1.65 -0.09
C GLY A 33 8.22 0.83 0.98
N SER A 34 7.44 1.48 1.85
CA SER A 34 6.90 0.89 3.09
C SER A 34 5.69 -0.04 2.95
N GLY A 35 5.86 -1.13 2.19
CA GLY A 35 5.15 -2.39 2.50
C GLY A 35 5.58 -2.92 3.89
N ALA A 36 5.17 -4.14 4.24
CA ALA A 36 5.63 -4.81 5.47
C ALA A 36 7.10 -5.29 5.37
N GLN A 37 8.03 -4.35 5.16
CA GLN A 37 9.43 -4.60 4.83
C GLN A 37 10.17 -5.33 5.96
N ILE A 38 10.99 -6.31 5.60
CA ILE A 38 11.91 -6.97 6.54
C ILE A 38 12.96 -5.96 6.99
N ILE A 39 13.11 -5.78 8.30
CA ILE A 39 14.15 -4.92 8.89
C ILE A 39 15.49 -5.70 8.81
N PRO A 40 16.50 -5.22 8.04
CA PRO A 40 17.71 -5.99 7.81
C PRO A 40 18.46 -6.35 9.10
N GLY A 41 18.86 -7.61 9.23
CA GLY A 41 19.58 -8.12 10.41
C GLY A 41 18.76 -8.21 11.71
N ARG A 42 17.41 -8.05 11.68
CA ARG A 42 16.56 -8.12 12.88
C ARG A 42 15.65 -9.35 12.83
N PHE A 43 15.76 -10.26 13.81
CA PHE A 43 15.04 -11.54 13.83
C PHE A 43 14.40 -11.81 15.21
N ILE A 44 13.30 -12.58 15.22
CA ILE A 44 12.81 -13.25 16.43
C ILE A 44 13.26 -14.71 16.39
N VAL A 45 13.94 -15.15 17.45
CA VAL A 45 14.34 -16.54 17.67
C VAL A 45 13.54 -17.13 18.81
N ALA A 46 12.82 -18.22 18.56
CA ALA A 46 12.14 -19.02 19.59
C ALA A 46 13.05 -20.14 20.07
N VAL A 47 13.19 -20.33 21.38
CA VAL A 47 14.10 -21.32 21.99
C VAL A 47 13.35 -22.52 22.57
N SER A 48 13.99 -23.68 22.60
CA SER A 48 13.47 -24.88 23.24
C SER A 48 13.54 -24.77 24.77
N SER A 49 12.50 -24.20 25.39
CA SER A 49 12.39 -24.19 26.85
C SER A 49 12.39 -25.62 27.40
N SER A 50 13.26 -25.93 28.35
CA SER A 50 13.28 -27.23 29.03
C SER A 50 11.92 -27.51 29.71
N SER A 51 11.31 -28.66 29.39
CA SER A 51 9.93 -28.93 29.80
C SER A 51 9.82 -29.21 31.32
N SER A 52 8.78 -28.64 31.94
CA SER A 52 8.44 -28.71 33.37
C SER A 52 9.36 -27.97 34.36
N SER A 53 9.20 -26.64 34.48
CA SER A 53 9.29 -25.90 35.77
C SER A 53 8.71 -24.48 35.63
N SER A 54 8.19 -23.91 36.72
CA SER A 54 7.45 -22.63 36.73
C SER A 54 8.29 -21.44 37.18
N LEU A 55 9.53 -21.30 36.66
CA LEU A 55 10.51 -20.32 37.16
C LEU A 55 11.21 -19.57 36.00
N GLY A 56 10.96 -18.27 35.87
CA GLY A 56 11.46 -17.42 34.79
C GLY A 56 12.98 -17.41 34.63
N LYS A 57 13.74 -17.51 35.73
CA LYS A 57 15.22 -17.60 35.72
C LYS A 57 15.76 -18.66 34.76
N ARG A 58 15.06 -19.79 34.62
CA ARG A 58 15.49 -20.89 33.74
C ARG A 58 15.20 -20.60 32.26
N ALA A 59 14.20 -19.77 31.97
CA ALA A 59 13.95 -19.27 30.62
C ALA A 59 15.03 -18.26 30.21
N ASP A 60 15.53 -17.42 31.13
CA ASP A 60 16.69 -16.55 30.86
C ASP A 60 17.96 -17.37 30.62
N GLU A 61 18.20 -18.43 31.40
CA GLU A 61 19.30 -19.39 31.16
C GLU A 61 19.17 -20.10 29.79
N ASP A 62 17.98 -20.58 29.43
CA ASP A 62 17.71 -21.21 28.12
C ASP A 62 17.87 -20.21 26.95
N ILE A 63 17.43 -18.94 27.11
CA ILE A 63 17.58 -17.88 26.10
C ILE A 63 19.05 -17.46 25.96
N ALA A 64 19.70 -17.05 27.05
CA ALA A 64 21.09 -16.61 27.04
C ALA A 64 22.03 -17.75 26.58
N GLY A 65 21.75 -18.99 26.98
CA GLY A 65 22.46 -20.18 26.50
C GLY A 65 22.27 -20.49 25.01
N VAL A 66 21.26 -19.93 24.34
CA VAL A 66 21.14 -19.94 22.87
C VAL A 66 21.83 -18.73 22.25
N ILE A 67 21.67 -17.52 22.80
CA ILE A 67 22.35 -16.32 22.27
C ILE A 67 23.88 -16.46 22.34
N ASN A 68 24.41 -17.05 23.41
CA ASN A 68 25.83 -17.37 23.52
C ASN A 68 26.28 -18.32 22.41
N LYS A 69 25.53 -19.38 22.10
CA LYS A 69 25.86 -20.30 20.99
C LYS A 69 25.83 -19.62 19.61
N ILE A 70 24.98 -18.62 19.40
CA ILE A 70 24.97 -17.83 18.16
C ILE A 70 26.28 -17.01 18.06
N ASN A 71 26.71 -16.39 19.16
CA ASN A 71 27.98 -15.69 19.24
C ASN A 71 29.20 -16.65 19.12
N ASP A 72 29.14 -17.84 19.72
CA ASP A 72 30.21 -18.86 19.70
C ASP A 72 30.49 -19.38 18.28
N ILE A 73 29.51 -19.33 17.35
CA ILE A 73 29.70 -19.65 15.92
C ILE A 73 30.09 -18.43 15.06
N GLY A 74 30.37 -17.29 15.69
CA GLY A 74 30.87 -16.08 15.01
C GLY A 74 29.80 -15.08 14.52
N ILE A 75 28.54 -15.24 14.92
CA ILE A 75 27.45 -14.30 14.58
C ILE A 75 27.22 -13.36 15.77
N ASP A 76 27.61 -12.09 15.65
CA ASP A 76 27.46 -11.04 16.68
C ASP A 76 25.96 -10.73 16.95
N ALA A 77 25.37 -11.50 17.86
CA ALA A 77 23.95 -11.48 18.18
C ALA A 77 23.66 -10.69 19.46
N LYS A 78 23.08 -9.49 19.27
CA LYS A 78 22.71 -8.57 20.34
C LYS A 78 21.21 -8.65 20.60
N THR A 79 20.81 -8.90 21.85
CA THR A 79 19.40 -9.02 22.22
C THR A 79 18.75 -7.63 22.30
N ARG A 80 17.63 -7.44 21.59
CA ARG A 80 16.79 -6.23 21.64
C ARG A 80 15.61 -6.39 22.62
N LYS A 81 14.97 -7.57 22.64
CA LYS A 81 13.89 -7.92 23.58
C LYS A 81 13.99 -9.39 24.01
N THR A 82 13.57 -9.71 25.22
CA THR A 82 13.40 -11.09 25.70
C THR A 82 11.92 -11.44 25.86
N TYR A 83 11.55 -12.67 25.54
CA TYR A 83 10.19 -13.18 25.62
C TYR A 83 10.14 -14.34 26.62
N GLN A 84 9.51 -14.13 27.77
CA GLN A 84 9.43 -15.10 28.88
C GLN A 84 8.00 -15.61 29.09
N SER A 85 7.33 -16.10 28.04
CA SER A 85 5.92 -16.53 28.12
C SER A 85 5.72 -18.02 27.78
N PRO A 86 5.99 -18.96 28.72
CA PRO A 86 5.84 -20.40 28.51
C PRO A 86 4.50 -20.80 27.88
N GLY A 87 4.58 -21.61 26.82
CA GLY A 87 3.42 -22.04 26.03
C GLY A 87 2.77 -20.95 25.16
N LEU A 88 3.37 -19.75 25.05
CA LEU A 88 3.05 -18.74 24.04
C LEU A 88 4.27 -18.42 23.18
N LEU A 89 5.34 -17.92 23.80
CA LEU A 89 6.65 -17.72 23.20
C LEU A 89 7.73 -17.64 24.29
N THR A 90 8.77 -18.44 24.15
CA THR A 90 10.02 -18.30 24.90
C THR A 90 11.13 -18.06 23.88
N GLY A 91 11.92 -17.00 24.04
CA GLY A 91 12.88 -16.59 23.01
C GLY A 91 13.33 -15.13 23.12
N ALA A 92 13.86 -14.57 22.04
CA ALA A 92 14.32 -13.19 21.98
C ALA A 92 14.06 -12.55 20.61
N SER A 93 13.94 -11.23 20.58
CA SER A 93 14.22 -10.43 19.39
C SER A 93 15.68 -10.01 19.41
N ILE A 94 16.41 -10.26 18.33
CA ILE A 94 17.86 -10.04 18.21
C ILE A 94 18.20 -9.18 16.98
N VAL A 95 19.33 -8.48 17.08
CA VAL A 95 20.03 -7.82 15.98
C VAL A 95 21.31 -8.60 15.72
N VAL A 96 21.58 -8.90 14.45
CA VAL A 96 22.74 -9.64 13.93
C VAL A 96 23.30 -8.91 12.70
N PRO A 97 24.53 -9.23 12.24
CA PRO A 97 25.04 -8.73 10.97
C PRO A 97 24.04 -8.94 9.82
N GLN A 98 23.84 -7.92 8.98
CA GLN A 98 22.76 -7.89 7.96
C GLN A 98 22.82 -9.06 6.95
N ASN A 99 23.99 -9.68 6.80
CA ASN A 99 24.26 -10.81 5.94
C ASN A 99 23.91 -12.18 6.57
N THR A 100 23.42 -12.20 7.81
CA THR A 100 22.95 -13.40 8.53
C THR A 100 21.56 -13.80 8.04
N THR A 101 21.36 -15.07 7.69
CA THR A 101 20.05 -15.58 7.26
C THR A 101 19.26 -16.21 8.41
N ALA A 102 17.94 -16.37 8.22
CA ALA A 102 17.12 -17.16 9.13
C ALA A 102 17.53 -18.64 9.21
N ALA A 103 18.22 -19.17 8.19
CA ALA A 103 18.70 -20.56 8.17
C ALA A 103 19.94 -20.74 9.04
N ASP A 104 20.88 -19.80 9.01
CA ASP A 104 22.08 -19.81 9.87
C ASP A 104 21.69 -19.80 11.36
N LEU A 105 20.70 -18.96 11.72
CA LEU A 105 20.14 -18.91 13.07
C LEU A 105 19.37 -20.19 13.44
N LEU A 106 18.61 -20.78 12.53
CA LEU A 106 17.85 -22.02 12.78
C LEU A 106 18.74 -23.25 12.93
N ALA A 107 19.97 -23.22 12.41
CA ALA A 107 20.95 -24.28 12.60
C ALA A 107 21.54 -24.35 14.03
N VAL A 108 21.36 -23.32 14.86
CA VAL A 108 21.98 -23.25 16.19
C VAL A 108 21.25 -24.14 17.22
N PRO A 109 21.93 -25.10 17.88
CA PRO A 109 21.29 -26.07 18.78
C PRO A 109 20.55 -25.44 19.98
N GLY A 110 19.21 -25.42 19.87
CA GLY A 110 18.29 -24.84 20.86
C GLY A 110 17.34 -23.80 20.27
N VAL A 111 17.62 -23.29 19.07
CA VAL A 111 16.65 -22.55 18.26
C VAL A 111 15.61 -23.52 17.70
N THR A 112 14.33 -23.14 17.73
CA THR A 112 13.18 -23.98 17.32
C THR A 112 12.38 -23.39 16.16
N LYS A 113 12.33 -22.05 16.06
CA LYS A 113 11.85 -21.33 14.87
C LYS A 113 12.47 -19.93 14.86
N VAL A 114 12.70 -19.42 13.65
CA VAL A 114 13.21 -18.08 13.38
C VAL A 114 12.21 -17.35 12.49
N TRP A 115 12.02 -16.05 12.71
CA TRP A 115 11.29 -15.16 11.79
C TRP A 115 12.07 -13.86 11.61
N PRO A 116 12.14 -13.28 10.40
CA PRO A 116 12.56 -11.89 10.23
C PRO A 116 11.55 -10.96 10.90
N VAL A 117 12.02 -9.87 11.51
CA VAL A 117 11.15 -8.79 12.00
C VAL A 117 10.79 -7.88 10.84
N ARG A 118 9.50 -7.51 10.75
CA ARG A 118 9.00 -6.58 9.74
C ARG A 118 8.68 -5.22 10.34
N SER A 119 8.84 -4.17 9.54
CA SER A 119 8.30 -2.83 9.79
C SER A 119 6.84 -2.82 9.33
N ILE A 120 5.91 -2.65 10.27
CA ILE A 120 4.47 -2.73 10.00
C ILE A 120 3.91 -1.31 9.90
N PRO A 121 3.20 -0.94 8.82
CA PRO A 121 2.65 0.39 8.65
C PRO A 121 1.60 0.71 9.72
N ARG A 122 1.52 1.98 10.12
CA ARG A 122 0.43 2.48 10.97
C ARG A 122 -0.91 2.28 10.25
N PRO A 123 -1.98 1.83 10.93
CA PRO A 123 -3.29 1.70 10.33
C PRO A 123 -3.74 2.98 9.61
N VAL A 124 -4.15 2.82 8.35
CA VAL A 124 -4.64 3.91 7.50
C VAL A 124 -6.16 3.94 7.59
N THR A 125 -6.72 5.10 7.91
CA THR A 125 -8.17 5.32 7.93
C THR A 125 -8.70 5.49 6.50
N TYR A 126 -9.82 4.83 6.16
CA TYR A 126 -10.52 5.09 4.89
C TYR A 126 -11.39 6.36 5.00
N THR A 127 -10.75 7.47 5.37
CA THR A 127 -11.24 8.83 5.12
C THR A 127 -11.00 9.18 3.65
N THR A 128 -11.78 10.08 3.07
CA THR A 128 -11.55 10.50 1.67
C THR A 128 -10.14 11.08 1.53
N SER A 129 -9.44 10.76 0.44
CA SER A 129 -8.09 11.30 0.15
C SER A 129 -8.10 12.83 -0.01
N GLU A 130 -9.23 13.39 -0.43
CA GLU A 130 -9.56 14.82 -0.46
C GLU A 130 -9.62 15.49 0.93
N ALA A 131 -9.73 14.71 2.01
CA ALA A 131 -9.81 15.17 3.39
C ALA A 131 -8.51 14.95 4.20
N LYS A 132 -7.34 14.83 3.54
CA LYS A 132 -6.00 14.75 4.19
C LYS A 132 -5.55 16.02 4.93
N GLY A 133 -6.47 16.89 5.35
CA GLY A 133 -6.22 17.85 6.42
C GLY A 133 -6.11 17.11 7.76
N LYS A 134 -5.31 17.63 8.69
CA LYS A 134 -5.26 17.07 10.06
C LYS A 134 -6.64 17.24 10.70
N THR A 135 -7.21 16.15 11.22
CA THR A 135 -8.58 16.08 11.74
C THR A 135 -8.76 16.96 12.98
N SER A 136 -9.47 18.08 12.82
CA SER A 136 -9.99 18.97 13.87
C SER A 136 -8.96 19.74 14.73
N ARG A 137 -8.98 21.07 14.63
CA ARG A 137 -8.93 22.00 15.78
C ARG A 137 -10.28 22.72 15.89
N GLY A 138 -11.26 22.03 16.46
CA GLY A 138 -12.69 22.29 16.21
C GLY A 138 -13.58 22.73 17.38
N THR A 139 -13.05 23.15 18.53
CA THR A 139 -13.79 23.91 19.58
C THR A 139 -12.84 24.37 20.69
N SER A 140 -13.21 25.40 21.46
CA SER A 140 -12.57 25.66 22.76
C SER A 140 -12.90 24.52 23.72
N ALA A 141 -11.90 24.06 24.51
CA ALA A 141 -12.06 22.96 25.45
C ALA A 141 -13.18 23.17 26.50
N THR A 142 -13.56 24.44 26.74
CA THR A 142 -14.68 24.80 27.61
C THR A 142 -16.02 24.27 27.11
N ASP A 143 -16.30 24.34 25.81
CA ASP A 143 -17.61 23.99 25.23
C ASP A 143 -17.80 22.47 25.08
N ILE A 144 -16.68 21.75 24.87
CA ILE A 144 -16.63 20.29 24.82
C ILE A 144 -17.17 19.68 26.14
N SER A 145 -16.87 20.30 27.29
CA SER A 145 -17.31 19.84 28.61
C SER A 145 -18.84 19.74 28.75
N ALA A 146 -19.59 20.59 28.05
CA ALA A 146 -21.05 20.63 28.10
C ALA A 146 -21.70 19.51 27.25
N ARG A 147 -21.06 19.09 26.15
CA ARG A 147 -21.58 18.05 25.22
C ARG A 147 -21.01 16.65 25.48
N GLY A 148 -19.85 16.50 26.12
CA GLY A 148 -19.27 15.21 26.50
C GLY A 148 -19.97 14.46 27.65
N LYS A 149 -21.16 14.89 28.09
CA LYS A 149 -21.80 14.37 29.31
C LYS A 149 -22.21 12.88 29.18
N VAL A 150 -21.60 12.03 30.02
CA VAL A 150 -22.00 10.64 30.21
C VAL A 150 -23.36 10.54 30.92
N LEU A 151 -24.22 9.65 30.42
CA LEU A 151 -25.53 9.34 30.97
C LEU A 151 -25.42 8.16 31.95
N SER A 152 -25.53 8.44 33.24
CA SER A 152 -25.28 7.47 34.33
C SER A 152 -26.44 6.51 34.63
N ARG A 153 -27.50 6.48 33.83
CA ARG A 153 -28.71 5.66 34.06
C ARG A 153 -28.65 4.35 33.28
N ARG A 154 -29.12 3.25 33.87
CA ARG A 154 -29.28 1.95 33.17
C ARG A 154 -30.17 2.09 31.93
N ASP A 155 -31.21 2.90 32.02
CA ASP A 155 -32.19 3.17 30.96
C ASP A 155 -31.59 3.87 29.74
N ALA A 156 -30.36 4.43 29.85
CA ALA A 156 -29.66 5.04 28.72
C ALA A 156 -29.13 4.02 27.69
N TYR A 157 -29.30 2.71 27.95
CA TYR A 157 -28.97 1.61 27.04
C TYR A 157 -30.21 0.81 26.59
N THR A 158 -31.42 1.16 27.05
CA THR A 158 -32.65 0.41 26.71
C THR A 158 -33.43 0.97 25.51
N ASP A 159 -32.98 2.11 24.98
CA ASP A 159 -33.51 2.78 23.78
C ASP A 159 -32.34 3.03 22.80
N ASP A 160 -31.56 1.99 22.51
CA ASP A 160 -30.42 2.09 21.59
C ASP A 160 -30.91 2.08 20.14
N THR A 161 -31.02 3.29 19.57
CA THR A 161 -31.41 3.51 18.17
C THR A 161 -30.21 3.63 17.22
N TRP A 162 -29.02 3.12 17.61
CA TRP A 162 -27.81 3.29 16.80
C TRP A 162 -27.76 2.27 15.65
N SER A 163 -27.65 2.75 14.41
CA SER A 163 -27.81 1.90 13.22
C SER A 163 -26.95 0.62 13.20
N PRO A 164 -25.64 0.63 13.52
CA PRO A 164 -24.86 -0.60 13.52
C PRO A 164 -25.28 -1.58 14.64
N HIS A 165 -25.84 -1.08 15.76
CA HIS A 165 -26.39 -1.94 16.81
C HIS A 165 -27.67 -2.64 16.34
N GLN A 166 -28.61 -1.88 15.77
CA GLN A 166 -29.87 -2.40 15.21
C GLN A 166 -29.65 -3.37 14.05
N MET A 167 -28.62 -3.15 13.23
CA MET A 167 -28.24 -4.05 12.13
C MET A 167 -27.71 -5.43 12.60
N THR A 168 -27.35 -5.56 13.88
CA THR A 168 -26.63 -6.72 14.44
C THR A 168 -27.25 -7.29 15.71
N GLY A 169 -28.38 -6.75 16.18
CA GLY A 169 -29.05 -7.20 17.40
C GLY A 169 -28.32 -6.82 18.70
N VAL A 170 -27.37 -5.88 18.66
CA VAL A 170 -26.67 -5.38 19.86
C VAL A 170 -27.63 -4.56 20.74
N ASP A 171 -28.53 -3.81 20.12
CA ASP A 171 -29.66 -3.12 20.77
C ASP A 171 -30.55 -4.11 21.55
N VAL A 172 -30.87 -5.25 20.94
CA VAL A 172 -31.64 -6.35 21.54
C VAL A 172 -30.88 -7.02 22.71
N MET A 173 -29.55 -6.91 22.75
CA MET A 173 -28.71 -7.38 23.87
C MET A 173 -28.61 -6.34 25.00
N HIS A 174 -28.43 -5.06 24.66
CA HIS A 174 -28.42 -3.95 25.62
C HIS A 174 -29.78 -3.79 26.32
N GLY A 175 -30.89 -3.93 25.59
CA GLY A 175 -32.25 -3.95 26.14
C GLY A 175 -32.54 -5.13 27.10
N LYS A 176 -31.75 -6.21 27.03
CA LYS A 176 -31.77 -7.32 28.02
C LYS A 176 -30.83 -7.07 29.21
N GLY A 177 -30.11 -5.94 29.23
CA GLY A 177 -29.12 -5.58 30.25
C GLY A 177 -27.74 -6.21 30.06
N PHE A 178 -27.47 -6.86 28.92
CA PHE A 178 -26.14 -7.39 28.62
C PHE A 178 -25.25 -6.30 28.02
N LEU A 179 -24.23 -5.88 28.77
CA LEU A 179 -23.36 -4.75 28.44
C LEU A 179 -21.85 -5.10 28.48
N GLY A 180 -21.50 -6.40 28.50
CA GLY A 180 -20.09 -6.85 28.49
C GLY A 180 -19.41 -6.88 29.86
N SER A 181 -20.18 -6.74 30.94
CA SER A 181 -19.67 -6.64 32.31
C SER A 181 -18.83 -7.86 32.73
N GLY A 182 -17.68 -7.60 33.34
CA GLY A 182 -16.75 -8.62 33.83
C GLY A 182 -15.90 -9.32 32.75
N ILE A 183 -15.87 -8.79 31.52
CA ILE A 183 -14.97 -9.22 30.44
C ILE A 183 -13.86 -8.17 30.24
N ARG A 184 -12.63 -8.63 29.97
CA ARG A 184 -11.44 -7.82 29.71
C ARG A 184 -11.11 -7.81 28.21
N VAL A 185 -11.16 -6.65 27.59
CA VAL A 185 -10.89 -6.47 26.15
C VAL A 185 -9.62 -5.65 25.97
N ALA A 186 -8.58 -6.28 25.42
CA ALA A 186 -7.33 -5.65 25.05
C ALA A 186 -7.37 -5.11 23.61
N ILE A 187 -6.74 -3.97 23.37
CA ILE A 187 -6.65 -3.33 22.06
C ILE A 187 -5.17 -3.08 21.76
N LEU A 188 -4.67 -3.49 20.58
CA LEU A 188 -3.34 -3.15 20.09
C LEU A 188 -3.48 -2.10 18.98
N ASP A 189 -3.04 -0.87 19.23
CA ASP A 189 -3.28 0.27 18.33
C ASP A 189 -2.27 1.42 18.56
N THR A 190 -2.59 2.62 18.08
CA THR A 190 -1.89 3.91 18.17
C THR A 190 -1.96 4.58 19.55
N GLY A 191 -2.61 3.98 20.55
CA GLY A 191 -2.86 4.56 21.87
C GLY A 191 -4.27 5.14 22.01
N VAL A 192 -4.54 5.85 23.13
CA VAL A 192 -5.90 6.34 23.44
C VAL A 192 -5.91 7.65 24.23
N ASP A 193 -6.79 8.58 23.84
CA ASP A 193 -7.16 9.72 24.68
C ASP A 193 -8.25 9.30 25.68
N TYR A 194 -7.85 8.57 26.73
CA TYR A 194 -8.77 8.15 27.79
C TYR A 194 -9.34 9.32 28.60
N LYS A 195 -8.80 10.54 28.43
CA LYS A 195 -9.35 11.76 29.06
C LYS A 195 -10.65 12.19 28.39
N ASN A 196 -10.96 11.69 27.19
CA ASN A 196 -12.26 11.83 26.56
C ASN A 196 -13.38 11.41 27.54
N PRO A 197 -14.32 12.31 27.91
CA PRO A 197 -15.37 12.02 28.89
C PRO A 197 -16.23 10.80 28.55
N ILE A 198 -16.46 10.52 27.27
CA ILE A 198 -17.25 9.36 26.79
C ILE A 198 -16.54 8.04 27.14
N LEU A 199 -15.21 8.06 27.25
CA LEU A 199 -14.37 6.96 27.73
C LEU A 199 -14.12 6.99 29.25
N GLY A 200 -14.86 7.82 30.00
CA GLY A 200 -14.79 7.91 31.46
C GLY A 200 -13.73 8.85 32.03
N GLY A 201 -12.88 9.45 31.19
CA GLY A 201 -12.00 10.56 31.59
C GLY A 201 -10.74 10.18 32.39
N CYS A 202 -10.45 8.90 32.62
CA CYS A 202 -9.29 8.47 33.43
C CYS A 202 -8.71 7.11 32.98
N PHE A 203 -7.51 6.81 33.48
CA PHE A 203 -6.77 5.57 33.23
C PHE A 203 -6.45 4.81 34.53
N GLY A 204 -6.37 3.49 34.44
CA GLY A 204 -5.94 2.62 35.53
C GLY A 204 -7.08 2.04 36.38
N LYS A 205 -6.72 1.45 37.53
CA LYS A 205 -7.65 0.65 38.35
C LYS A 205 -8.88 1.44 38.80
N GLY A 206 -10.05 1.07 38.26
CA GLY A 206 -11.34 1.71 38.54
C GLY A 206 -11.88 2.56 37.38
N CYS A 207 -11.03 2.90 36.41
CA CYS A 207 -11.40 3.57 35.17
C CYS A 207 -11.92 2.57 34.11
N LYS A 208 -12.49 3.11 33.02
CA LYS A 208 -12.97 2.31 31.88
C LYS A 208 -11.80 1.69 31.08
N VAL A 209 -10.77 2.49 30.82
CA VAL A 209 -9.46 2.02 30.32
C VAL A 209 -8.61 1.72 31.55
N ALA A 210 -8.59 0.46 31.98
CA ALA A 210 -8.15 0.07 33.33
C ALA A 210 -6.73 -0.50 33.41
N PHE A 211 -6.13 -0.82 32.27
CA PHE A 211 -4.80 -1.42 32.14
C PHE A 211 -4.21 -1.11 30.75
N GLY A 212 -2.93 -1.36 30.54
CA GLY A 212 -2.28 -1.06 29.27
C GLY A 212 -0.77 -0.94 29.35
N TYR A 213 -0.16 -0.61 28.23
CA TYR A 213 1.27 -0.28 28.13
C TYR A 213 1.54 0.50 26.84
N ALA A 214 2.46 1.46 26.87
CA ALA A 214 3.06 2.09 25.69
C ALA A 214 4.42 1.47 25.41
N PHE A 215 4.56 0.87 24.22
CA PHE A 215 5.81 0.30 23.72
C PHE A 215 6.57 1.25 22.78
N VAL A 216 6.01 2.44 22.53
CA VAL A 216 6.56 3.52 21.69
C VAL A 216 6.01 4.87 22.16
N GLY A 217 6.78 5.95 21.92
CA GLY A 217 6.41 7.32 22.24
C GLY A 217 5.59 8.02 21.17
N ASP A 218 5.42 9.34 21.34
CA ASP A 218 4.84 10.21 20.31
C ASP A 218 5.78 10.36 19.09
N TYR A 219 7.09 10.45 19.34
CA TYR A 219 8.11 10.75 18.32
C TYR A 219 9.25 9.72 18.21
N ASP A 220 9.31 8.70 19.07
CA ASP A 220 10.45 7.75 19.12
C ASP A 220 10.08 6.32 19.57
N GLU A 221 11.01 5.36 19.42
CA GLU A 221 10.85 3.97 19.90
C GLU A 221 11.20 3.78 21.39
N THR A 222 11.88 4.72 22.07
CA THR A 222 12.46 4.49 23.41
C THR A 222 11.56 4.91 24.56
N THR A 223 10.65 5.88 24.34
CA THR A 223 9.66 6.28 25.35
C THR A 223 8.64 5.15 25.57
N THR A 224 8.79 4.38 26.64
CA THR A 224 7.88 3.27 27.01
C THR A 224 7.44 3.36 28.46
N GLY A 225 6.27 2.79 28.79
CA GLY A 225 5.75 2.82 30.16
C GLY A 225 4.31 2.32 30.29
N PRO A 226 3.74 2.30 31.51
CA PRO A 226 2.42 1.73 31.77
C PRO A 226 1.25 2.58 31.24
N ASP A 227 1.48 3.84 30.83
CA ASP A 227 0.44 4.75 30.35
C ASP A 227 0.37 4.76 28.81
N PRO A 228 -0.72 4.29 28.18
CA PRO A 228 -0.91 4.27 26.73
C PRO A 228 -1.51 5.59 26.16
N TYR A 229 -1.45 6.70 26.92
CA TYR A 229 -1.98 7.99 26.48
C TYR A 229 -1.47 8.41 25.11
N THR A 230 -2.37 8.96 24.29
CA THR A 230 -2.02 9.92 23.26
C THR A 230 -3.21 10.80 22.92
N ASN A 231 -2.96 11.97 22.33
CA ASN A 231 -3.97 12.81 21.70
C ASN A 231 -3.64 13.20 20.26
N CYS A 232 -2.52 12.73 19.71
CA CYS A 232 -2.06 13.01 18.35
C CYS A 232 -2.65 12.08 17.27
N SER A 233 -3.24 10.95 17.69
CA SER A 233 -3.80 9.92 16.82
C SER A 233 -5.27 9.67 17.15
N ASP A 234 -6.12 9.68 16.13
CA ASP A 234 -7.56 9.46 16.22
C ASP A 234 -7.91 7.96 16.29
N HIS A 235 -7.27 7.14 15.45
CA HIS A 235 -7.57 5.73 15.21
C HIS A 235 -7.82 4.91 16.48
N GLY A 236 -6.86 4.83 17.41
CA GLY A 236 -6.97 3.99 18.61
C GLY A 236 -8.00 4.49 19.63
N THR A 237 -8.28 5.79 19.64
CA THR A 237 -9.38 6.38 20.42
C THR A 237 -10.74 6.02 19.81
N HIS A 238 -10.83 5.98 18.48
CA HIS A 238 -12.04 5.60 17.76
C HIS A 238 -12.34 4.09 17.90
N VAL A 239 -11.33 3.25 17.76
CA VAL A 239 -11.39 1.80 18.04
C VAL A 239 -11.86 1.55 19.47
N THR A 240 -11.33 2.30 20.46
CA THR A 240 -11.75 2.19 21.88
C THR A 240 -13.23 2.52 22.09
N GLY A 241 -13.72 3.58 21.44
CA GLY A 241 -15.13 3.99 21.54
C GLY A 241 -16.11 2.97 20.98
N ILE A 242 -15.77 2.32 19.86
CA ILE A 242 -16.61 1.25 19.28
C ILE A 242 -16.78 0.09 20.27
N ILE A 243 -15.72 -0.28 21.00
CA ILE A 243 -15.81 -1.34 22.01
C ILE A 243 -16.61 -0.88 23.23
N GLY A 244 -16.46 0.36 23.70
CA GLY A 244 -16.96 0.72 25.04
C GLY A 244 -17.22 2.18 25.37
N ALA A 245 -17.55 3.04 24.40
CA ALA A 245 -18.11 4.35 24.69
C ALA A 245 -19.33 4.24 25.62
N ASN A 246 -19.33 5.02 26.72
CA ASN A 246 -20.50 5.10 27.59
C ASN A 246 -21.65 5.85 26.87
N ALA A 247 -22.90 5.60 27.27
CA ALA A 247 -24.04 6.37 26.78
C ALA A 247 -23.83 7.88 27.03
N ASN A 248 -24.07 8.71 26.00
CA ASN A 248 -23.64 10.11 25.97
C ASN A 248 -24.56 10.97 25.09
N SER A 249 -24.37 12.30 25.13
CA SER A 249 -25.22 13.28 24.42
C SER A 249 -25.20 13.19 22.89
N TYR A 250 -24.21 12.55 22.27
CA TYR A 250 -24.10 12.42 20.81
C TYR A 250 -24.97 11.28 20.26
N GLY A 251 -25.60 10.46 21.11
CA GLY A 251 -26.62 9.50 20.70
C GLY A 251 -26.08 8.17 20.16
N PHE A 252 -24.85 7.80 20.51
CA PHE A 252 -24.29 6.46 20.27
C PHE A 252 -23.77 5.84 21.56
N THR A 253 -23.62 4.51 21.59
CA THR A 253 -22.95 3.76 22.66
C THR A 253 -21.88 2.85 22.03
N GLY A 254 -20.93 2.35 22.82
CA GLY A 254 -20.05 1.26 22.40
C GLY A 254 -20.70 -0.11 22.59
N VAL A 255 -20.29 -1.12 21.84
CA VAL A 255 -20.94 -2.45 21.82
C VAL A 255 -20.91 -3.12 23.20
N ALA A 256 -19.83 -2.97 23.97
CA ALA A 256 -19.66 -3.54 25.32
C ALA A 256 -19.33 -2.43 26.35
N PRO A 257 -20.30 -1.57 26.70
CA PRO A 257 -20.03 -0.34 27.47
C PRO A 257 -19.62 -0.63 28.93
N GLN A 258 -19.85 -1.83 29.46
CA GLN A 258 -19.36 -2.27 30.78
C GLN A 258 -18.18 -3.27 30.72
N ALA A 259 -17.62 -3.58 29.55
CA ALA A 259 -16.35 -4.31 29.47
C ALA A 259 -15.19 -3.47 30.04
N THR A 260 -14.20 -4.14 30.63
CA THR A 260 -12.96 -3.51 31.11
C THR A 260 -11.97 -3.42 29.95
N ILE A 261 -11.59 -2.22 29.52
CA ILE A 261 -10.69 -2.04 28.37
C ILE A 261 -9.23 -1.98 28.84
N GLY A 262 -8.33 -2.57 28.07
CA GLY A 262 -6.91 -2.30 28.12
C GLY A 262 -6.38 -1.83 26.76
N MET A 263 -5.47 -0.86 26.75
CA MET A 263 -4.86 -0.33 25.52
C MET A 263 -3.34 -0.58 25.51
N TYR A 264 -2.86 -1.19 24.44
CA TYR A 264 -1.45 -1.42 24.17
C TYR A 264 -1.05 -0.56 22.98
N ARG A 265 -0.37 0.55 23.27
CA ARG A 265 0.11 1.48 22.27
C ARG A 265 1.37 0.88 21.63
N VAL A 266 1.23 0.46 20.37
CA VAL A 266 2.31 -0.14 19.56
C VAL A 266 2.75 0.75 18.41
N PHE A 267 1.99 1.79 18.04
CA PHE A 267 2.39 2.81 17.04
C PHE A 267 2.56 4.20 17.66
N SER A 268 3.46 4.99 17.05
CA SER A 268 3.71 6.40 17.41
C SER A 268 2.70 7.35 16.72
N CYS A 269 2.84 8.67 16.92
CA CYS A 269 2.02 9.65 16.20
C CYS A 269 2.20 9.55 14.69
N SER A 270 3.46 9.34 14.26
CA SER A 270 3.88 9.26 12.88
C SER A 270 5.04 8.26 12.75
N GLY A 271 4.74 7.04 12.31
CA GLY A 271 5.73 6.00 12.11
C GLY A 271 5.13 4.60 12.04
N ASN A 272 5.93 3.67 11.56
CA ASN A 272 5.64 2.23 11.56
C ASN A 272 5.98 1.63 12.93
N THR A 273 5.75 0.33 13.13
CA THR A 273 6.22 -0.41 14.31
C THR A 273 6.88 -1.73 13.95
N GLY A 274 7.83 -2.19 14.76
CA GLY A 274 8.41 -3.51 14.60
C GLY A 274 7.43 -4.62 14.96
N GLU A 275 7.37 -5.68 14.16
CA GLU A 275 6.58 -6.88 14.47
C GLU A 275 6.97 -7.51 15.83
N ASP A 276 8.21 -7.32 16.28
CA ASP A 276 8.71 -7.67 17.62
C ASP A 276 8.03 -6.88 18.75
N THR A 277 7.59 -5.65 18.50
CA THR A 277 6.76 -4.88 19.44
C THR A 277 5.31 -5.39 19.48
N ILE A 278 4.74 -5.80 18.33
CA ILE A 278 3.39 -6.40 18.30
C ILE A 278 3.36 -7.74 19.04
N VAL A 279 4.38 -8.57 18.86
CA VAL A 279 4.57 -9.83 19.60
C VAL A 279 4.64 -9.57 21.12
N GLU A 280 5.42 -8.58 21.56
CA GLU A 280 5.52 -8.22 22.98
C GLU A 280 4.17 -7.77 23.57
N ALA A 281 3.45 -6.90 22.85
CA ALA A 281 2.13 -6.42 23.26
C ALA A 281 1.09 -7.55 23.38
N LEU A 282 1.13 -8.55 22.49
CA LEU A 282 0.30 -9.74 22.58
C LEU A 282 0.61 -10.62 23.80
N LEU A 283 1.89 -10.73 24.18
CA LEU A 283 2.30 -11.43 25.40
C LEU A 283 1.86 -10.67 26.66
N LYS A 284 2.03 -9.34 26.69
CA LYS A 284 1.56 -8.48 27.78
C LYS A 284 0.04 -8.54 27.95
N ALA A 285 -0.73 -8.51 26.86
CA ALA A 285 -2.18 -8.67 26.88
C ALA A 285 -2.64 -10.02 27.46
N ALA A 286 -1.87 -11.09 27.25
CA ALA A 286 -2.15 -12.41 27.84
C ALA A 286 -1.77 -12.48 29.33
N GLU A 287 -0.65 -11.85 29.74
CA GLU A 287 -0.26 -11.73 31.15
C GLU A 287 -1.31 -10.95 31.96
N ASP A 288 -1.76 -9.81 31.41
CA ASP A 288 -2.83 -8.99 31.98
C ASP A 288 -4.24 -9.60 31.79
N ARG A 289 -4.33 -10.86 31.37
CA ARG A 289 -5.55 -11.67 31.31
C ARG A 289 -6.66 -11.01 30.50
N ALA A 290 -6.37 -10.64 29.25
CA ALA A 290 -7.42 -10.31 28.29
C ALA A 290 -8.25 -11.56 27.98
N ASP A 291 -9.58 -11.43 27.93
CA ASP A 291 -10.49 -12.45 27.40
C ASP A 291 -10.64 -12.31 25.88
N VAL A 292 -10.55 -11.08 25.38
CA VAL A 292 -10.63 -10.73 23.95
C VAL A 292 -9.48 -9.76 23.59
N ILE A 293 -8.85 -9.95 22.43
CA ILE A 293 -7.81 -9.08 21.88
C ILE A 293 -8.26 -8.55 20.51
N ASN A 294 -8.29 -7.22 20.35
CA ASN A 294 -8.52 -6.51 19.10
C ASN A 294 -7.21 -6.05 18.46
N MET A 295 -6.98 -6.42 17.20
CA MET A 295 -5.88 -5.96 16.35
C MET A 295 -6.44 -5.24 15.12
N SER A 296 -6.62 -3.92 15.21
CA SER A 296 -7.01 -3.08 14.08
C SER A 296 -5.79 -2.67 13.24
N LEU A 297 -4.96 -3.65 12.90
CA LEU A 297 -3.67 -3.52 12.21
C LEU A 297 -3.44 -4.73 11.30
N GLY A 298 -2.56 -4.59 10.30
CA GLY A 298 -2.22 -5.69 9.40
C GLY A 298 -1.05 -5.42 8.46
N GLY A 299 -0.95 -6.24 7.43
CA GLY A 299 0.00 -6.11 6.32
C GLY A 299 0.07 -7.35 5.42
N PRO A 300 0.74 -7.25 4.26
CA PRO A 300 0.65 -8.22 3.17
C PRO A 300 1.47 -9.50 3.42
N VAL A 301 1.02 -10.36 4.34
CA VAL A 301 1.61 -11.70 4.58
C VAL A 301 0.50 -12.76 4.63
N GLY A 302 -0.02 -13.09 3.45
CA GLY A 302 -1.09 -14.09 3.25
C GLY A 302 -0.68 -15.56 3.39
N TRP A 303 0.46 -15.85 4.03
CA TRP A 303 0.92 -17.21 4.36
C TRP A 303 0.65 -17.51 5.83
N LEU A 304 -0.01 -18.62 6.17
CA LEU A 304 -0.48 -18.93 7.53
C LEU A 304 0.63 -19.09 8.58
N ASP A 305 1.86 -19.39 8.15
CA ASP A 305 3.03 -19.60 9.02
C ASP A 305 4.14 -18.55 8.85
N GLY A 306 3.89 -17.52 8.04
CA GLY A 306 4.87 -16.50 7.63
C GLY A 306 5.22 -15.46 8.70
N SER A 307 4.36 -15.27 9.70
CA SER A 307 4.51 -14.27 10.77
C SER A 307 4.58 -14.92 12.17
N PRO A 308 5.41 -14.39 13.08
CA PRO A 308 5.39 -14.78 14.50
C PRO A 308 4.07 -14.38 15.19
N THR A 309 3.46 -13.27 14.74
CA THR A 309 2.17 -12.77 15.23
C THR A 309 1.04 -13.77 14.97
N GLN A 310 0.96 -14.36 13.78
CA GLN A 310 0.01 -15.45 13.46
C GLN A 310 0.20 -16.67 14.39
N ALA A 311 1.44 -17.12 14.55
CA ALA A 311 1.77 -18.27 15.39
C ALA A 311 1.49 -18.04 16.88
N LEU A 312 1.60 -16.79 17.35
CA LEU A 312 1.21 -16.39 18.69
C LEU A 312 -0.32 -16.31 18.84
N VAL A 313 -1.02 -15.74 17.86
CA VAL A 313 -2.49 -15.71 17.79
C VAL A 313 -3.09 -17.11 17.92
N GLU A 314 -2.52 -18.12 17.25
CA GLU A 314 -3.01 -19.51 17.39
C GLU A 314 -2.85 -20.07 18.81
N ARG A 315 -1.75 -19.74 19.50
CA ARG A 315 -1.49 -20.15 20.89
C ARG A 315 -2.35 -19.39 21.90
N LEU A 316 -2.70 -18.12 21.61
CA LEU A 316 -3.61 -17.32 22.44
C LEU A 316 -5.03 -17.89 22.41
N ASN A 317 -5.55 -18.23 21.21
CA ASN A 317 -6.85 -18.90 21.09
C ASN A 317 -6.86 -20.28 21.77
N ALA A 318 -5.75 -21.02 21.69
CA ALA A 318 -5.61 -22.30 22.39
C ALA A 318 -5.60 -22.16 23.92
N LYS A 319 -5.16 -21.01 24.46
CA LYS A 319 -5.32 -20.64 25.89
C LYS A 319 -6.68 -20.03 26.23
N GLY A 320 -7.60 -19.93 25.27
CA GLY A 320 -8.97 -19.45 25.46
C GLY A 320 -9.20 -17.95 25.19
N ILE A 321 -8.16 -17.21 24.80
CA ILE A 321 -8.26 -15.76 24.53
C ILE A 321 -8.73 -15.54 23.09
N VAL A 322 -9.83 -14.80 22.91
CA VAL A 322 -10.43 -14.57 21.58
C VAL A 322 -9.66 -13.49 20.83
N THR A 323 -8.97 -13.83 19.74
CA THR A 323 -8.25 -12.84 18.92
C THR A 323 -9.06 -12.42 17.69
N MET A 324 -9.21 -11.12 17.46
CA MET A 324 -9.84 -10.56 16.27
C MET A 324 -8.92 -9.57 15.55
N SER A 325 -8.91 -9.64 14.22
CA SER A 325 -8.01 -8.90 13.33
C SER A 325 -8.79 -8.24 12.19
N ALA A 326 -8.35 -7.05 11.78
CA ALA A 326 -8.83 -6.41 10.54
C ALA A 326 -8.46 -7.26 9.31
N ALA A 327 -9.38 -7.39 8.34
CA ALA A 327 -9.11 -8.14 7.11
C ALA A 327 -8.25 -7.38 6.09
N GLY A 328 -8.13 -6.05 6.22
CA GLY A 328 -7.45 -5.13 5.29
C GLY A 328 -8.41 -4.13 4.62
N ASN A 329 -7.89 -3.11 3.93
CA ASN A 329 -8.62 -2.02 3.27
C ASN A 329 -8.21 -1.80 1.78
N GLU A 330 -7.63 -2.81 1.16
CA GLU A 330 -6.96 -2.85 -0.13
C GLU A 330 -7.70 -3.76 -1.14
N GLN A 331 -9.04 -3.88 -1.06
CA GLN A 331 -9.84 -4.76 -1.93
C GLN A 331 -9.50 -4.68 -3.43
N SER A 332 -9.09 -3.51 -3.90
CA SER A 332 -8.67 -3.24 -5.28
C SER A 332 -7.39 -3.96 -5.71
N GLU A 333 -6.63 -4.57 -4.79
CA GLU A 333 -5.58 -5.54 -5.15
C GLU A 333 -6.16 -6.86 -5.68
N GLY A 334 -7.42 -7.18 -5.39
CA GLY A 334 -8.10 -8.37 -5.87
C GLY A 334 -7.89 -9.62 -5.02
N MET A 335 -8.03 -10.80 -5.65
CA MET A 335 -7.98 -12.10 -4.95
C MET A 335 -6.58 -12.41 -4.38
N PHE A 336 -6.54 -13.35 -3.42
CA PHE A 336 -5.31 -13.77 -2.72
C PHE A 336 -4.58 -12.61 -2.02
N PHE A 337 -5.34 -11.69 -1.40
CA PHE A 337 -4.81 -10.53 -0.68
C PHE A 337 -5.22 -10.50 0.81
N ALA A 338 -5.27 -11.68 1.43
CA ALA A 338 -5.45 -11.81 2.87
C ALA A 338 -4.19 -11.37 3.63
N GLU A 339 -4.35 -10.52 4.63
CA GLU A 339 -3.26 -9.94 5.41
C GLU A 339 -2.96 -10.71 6.72
N PHE A 340 -1.75 -10.60 7.28
CA PHE A 340 -1.55 -10.95 8.69
C PHE A 340 -2.11 -9.81 9.58
N PRO A 341 -2.48 -10.05 10.86
CA PRO A 341 -2.63 -11.34 11.53
C PRO A 341 -4.00 -12.00 11.25
N ALA A 342 -4.83 -11.43 10.38
CA ALA A 342 -6.10 -11.99 9.93
C ALA A 342 -5.95 -13.39 9.30
N ALA A 343 -4.93 -13.59 8.46
CA ALA A 343 -4.51 -14.85 7.87
C ALA A 343 -3.88 -15.80 8.92
N SER A 344 -4.65 -16.19 9.93
CA SER A 344 -4.30 -17.23 10.92
C SER A 344 -5.40 -18.29 10.96
N ARG A 345 -5.07 -19.53 11.37
CA ARG A 345 -6.03 -20.65 11.31
C ARG A 345 -7.13 -20.49 12.34
N THR A 346 -6.81 -20.10 13.57
CA THR A 346 -7.83 -20.00 14.65
C THR A 346 -8.38 -18.59 14.84
N GLY A 347 -7.60 -17.55 14.52
CA GLY A 347 -7.99 -16.15 14.69
C GLY A 347 -9.17 -15.76 13.81
N VAL A 348 -9.84 -14.66 14.18
CA VAL A 348 -11.02 -14.15 13.46
C VAL A 348 -10.60 -12.95 12.62
N ALA A 349 -10.63 -13.06 11.29
CA ALA A 349 -10.56 -11.90 10.40
C ALA A 349 -11.96 -11.30 10.19
N VAL A 350 -12.08 -9.98 10.30
CA VAL A 350 -13.36 -9.28 10.22
C VAL A 350 -13.40 -8.35 9.00
N ALA A 351 -14.36 -8.60 8.10
CA ALA A 351 -14.67 -7.73 6.98
C ALA A 351 -15.63 -6.59 7.36
N SER A 352 -15.66 -5.54 6.55
CA SER A 352 -16.44 -4.33 6.81
C SER A 352 -17.79 -4.33 6.07
N VAL A 353 -18.85 -3.93 6.77
CA VAL A 353 -20.16 -3.56 6.19
C VAL A 353 -20.41 -2.06 6.41
N ASP A 354 -20.94 -1.38 5.39
CA ASP A 354 -21.37 0.02 5.51
C ASP A 354 -22.67 0.13 6.32
N VAL A 355 -22.82 1.12 7.20
CA VAL A 355 -24.07 1.27 7.98
C VAL A 355 -25.28 1.61 7.11
N ALA A 356 -26.43 1.05 7.46
CA ALA A 356 -27.69 1.26 6.74
C ALA A 356 -28.23 2.70 6.88
N ASN A 357 -28.04 3.31 8.05
CA ASN A 357 -28.30 4.73 8.30
C ASN A 357 -27.03 5.43 8.79
N LEU A 358 -26.80 6.63 8.25
CA LEU A 358 -25.58 7.41 8.40
C LEU A 358 -25.62 8.29 9.65
N PRO A 359 -24.49 8.49 10.35
CA PRO A 359 -24.39 9.53 11.38
C PRO A 359 -24.65 10.92 10.79
N ALA A 360 -25.82 11.47 11.13
CA ALA A 360 -26.35 12.69 10.57
C ALA A 360 -27.26 13.43 11.55
N TYR A 361 -27.46 14.73 11.31
CA TYR A 361 -28.29 15.62 12.14
C TYR A 361 -29.27 16.42 11.27
N ASP A 362 -30.38 16.91 11.83
CA ASP A 362 -31.38 17.67 11.07
C ASP A 362 -31.03 19.16 10.93
N MET A 363 -31.09 19.67 9.71
CA MET A 363 -31.21 21.09 9.39
C MET A 363 -32.70 21.48 9.33
N VAL A 364 -33.09 22.55 10.01
CA VAL A 364 -34.49 22.97 10.15
C VAL A 364 -34.76 24.26 9.38
N PHE A 365 -35.58 24.19 8.33
CA PHE A 365 -36.01 25.36 7.56
C PHE A 365 -36.94 26.27 8.37
N LYS A 366 -36.79 27.59 8.19
CA LYS A 366 -37.60 28.63 8.84
C LYS A 366 -38.43 29.45 7.83
N THR A 367 -38.30 29.16 6.53
CA THR A 367 -39.00 29.84 5.44
C THR A 367 -39.42 28.82 4.38
N GLY A 368 -40.60 28.99 3.78
CA GLY A 368 -41.05 28.20 2.61
C GLY A 368 -41.74 26.87 2.95
N GLY A 369 -41.91 26.52 4.23
CA GLY A 369 -42.66 25.33 4.65
C GLY A 369 -41.98 23.98 4.34
N TYR A 370 -40.69 23.99 4.00
CA TYR A 370 -39.96 22.77 3.63
C TYR A 370 -39.74 21.83 4.84
N PRO A 371 -39.78 20.50 4.64
CA PRO A 371 -39.46 19.53 5.68
C PRO A 371 -38.00 19.65 6.11
N LYS A 372 -37.70 19.25 7.36
CA LYS A 372 -36.31 19.11 7.84
C LYS A 372 -35.49 18.18 6.94
N MET A 373 -34.18 18.43 6.85
CA MET A 373 -33.26 17.72 5.94
C MET A 373 -32.01 17.26 6.70
N PRO A 374 -31.55 16.00 6.54
CA PRO A 374 -30.34 15.54 7.20
C PRO A 374 -29.08 16.15 6.57
N TYR A 375 -28.05 16.38 7.40
CA TYR A 375 -26.67 16.65 6.96
C TYR A 375 -25.70 15.71 7.68
N LEU A 376 -24.64 15.31 6.98
CA LEU A 376 -23.65 14.32 7.42
C LEU A 376 -22.57 15.01 8.27
N SER A 377 -22.45 14.62 9.54
CA SER A 377 -21.47 15.17 10.47
C SER A 377 -21.28 14.22 11.67
N ALA A 378 -20.11 14.26 12.31
CA ALA A 378 -19.91 13.60 13.60
C ALA A 378 -20.66 14.31 14.75
N SER A 379 -20.84 15.63 14.66
CA SER A 379 -21.49 16.44 15.70
C SER A 379 -22.50 17.44 15.15
N ALA A 380 -23.54 17.74 15.94
CA ALA A 380 -24.56 18.71 15.59
C ALA A 380 -23.98 20.14 15.51
N PHE A 381 -24.22 20.82 14.40
CA PHE A 381 -24.06 22.27 14.29
C PHE A 381 -24.89 22.97 15.39
N SER A 382 -24.45 24.17 15.78
CA SER A 382 -25.17 25.02 16.72
C SER A 382 -25.05 26.47 16.24
N THR A 383 -26.18 27.13 15.96
CA THR A 383 -26.19 28.54 15.55
C THR A 383 -27.17 29.34 16.40
N SER A 384 -26.77 30.53 16.85
CA SER A 384 -27.63 31.45 17.60
C SER A 384 -28.64 32.19 16.69
N SER A 385 -28.36 32.23 15.39
CA SER A 385 -29.18 32.87 14.36
C SER A 385 -29.52 31.89 13.22
N THR A 386 -30.45 32.30 12.34
CA THR A 386 -30.75 31.59 11.10
C THR A 386 -29.78 31.99 9.99
N LEU A 387 -29.20 31.03 9.28
CA LEU A 387 -28.41 31.27 8.08
C LEU A 387 -29.29 31.23 6.84
N LYS A 388 -28.94 32.00 5.79
CA LYS A 388 -29.54 31.81 4.45
C LYS A 388 -28.72 30.82 3.64
N VAL A 389 -29.38 29.93 2.89
CA VAL A 389 -28.68 29.02 1.97
C VAL A 389 -28.17 29.79 0.74
N TYR A 390 -26.90 29.64 0.39
CA TYR A 390 -26.28 30.18 -0.83
C TYR A 390 -25.59 29.04 -1.59
N PHE A 391 -25.81 28.95 -2.90
CA PHE A 391 -25.11 28.00 -3.77
C PHE A 391 -24.04 28.74 -4.59
N THR A 392 -22.82 28.21 -4.62
CA THR A 392 -21.73 28.71 -5.48
C THR A 392 -22.00 28.44 -6.96
N SER A 393 -22.47 27.24 -7.29
CA SER A 393 -22.98 26.88 -8.61
C SER A 393 -24.43 26.40 -8.56
N THR A 394 -25.18 26.67 -9.64
CA THR A 394 -26.51 26.06 -9.87
C THR A 394 -26.51 25.05 -11.01
N ASP A 395 -25.34 24.70 -11.56
CA ASP A 395 -25.17 23.52 -12.42
C ASP A 395 -24.83 22.30 -11.56
N THR A 396 -25.56 21.21 -11.77
CA THR A 396 -25.45 19.95 -11.05
C THR A 396 -24.34 19.04 -11.60
N ASN A 397 -23.63 19.48 -12.63
CA ASN A 397 -22.50 18.78 -13.25
C ASN A 397 -21.18 19.57 -13.17
N ALA A 398 -21.17 20.74 -12.54
CA ALA A 398 -19.96 21.53 -12.31
C ALA A 398 -18.99 20.81 -11.36
N LEU A 399 -18.08 20.02 -11.93
CA LEU A 399 -17.01 19.34 -11.18
C LEU A 399 -15.90 20.32 -10.75
N ASP A 400 -15.89 21.53 -11.29
CA ASP A 400 -15.00 22.65 -10.97
C ASP A 400 -15.63 23.68 -10.00
N ASP A 401 -16.83 23.40 -9.46
CA ASP A 401 -17.54 24.30 -8.54
C ASP A 401 -16.66 24.69 -7.33
N ALA A 402 -16.44 25.99 -7.13
CA ALA A 402 -15.52 26.55 -6.14
C ALA A 402 -14.06 26.00 -6.22
N CYS A 403 -13.59 25.53 -7.37
CA CYS A 403 -12.18 25.17 -7.59
C CYS A 403 -11.28 26.35 -7.99
N SER A 404 -11.87 27.53 -8.19
CA SER A 404 -11.23 28.81 -8.43
C SER A 404 -11.82 29.88 -7.50
N PRO A 405 -11.15 31.03 -7.27
CA PRO A 405 -11.67 32.11 -6.43
C PRO A 405 -13.10 32.50 -6.81
N LEU A 406 -13.99 32.61 -5.81
CA LEU A 406 -15.39 32.95 -6.07
C LEU A 406 -15.52 34.34 -6.71
N PRO A 407 -16.48 34.54 -7.65
CA PRO A 407 -16.62 35.79 -8.40
C PRO A 407 -16.60 37.07 -7.55
N SER A 408 -16.13 38.18 -8.13
CA SER A 408 -16.18 39.50 -7.47
C SER A 408 -17.60 39.94 -7.12
N SER A 409 -18.61 39.43 -7.83
CA SER A 409 -20.04 39.62 -7.58
C SER A 409 -20.64 38.72 -6.49
N THR A 410 -19.88 37.78 -5.91
CA THR A 410 -20.33 36.98 -4.75
C THR A 410 -20.50 37.89 -3.53
N PRO A 411 -21.67 37.89 -2.85
CA PRO A 411 -21.92 38.72 -1.68
C PRO A 411 -21.14 38.25 -0.45
N ASP A 412 -21.13 39.07 0.61
CA ASP A 412 -20.61 38.70 1.92
C ASP A 412 -21.33 37.46 2.51
N LEU A 413 -20.60 36.37 2.66
CA LEU A 413 -21.12 35.06 3.05
C LEU A 413 -21.19 34.86 4.58
N ARG A 414 -20.86 35.87 5.40
CA ARG A 414 -20.85 35.79 6.88
C ARG A 414 -22.16 35.30 7.52
N ASN A 415 -23.29 35.57 6.89
CA ASN A 415 -24.63 35.19 7.36
C ASN A 415 -25.27 34.04 6.53
N TYR A 416 -24.46 33.33 5.75
CA TYR A 416 -24.91 32.29 4.83
C TYR A 416 -24.39 30.90 5.22
N LEU A 417 -25.16 29.88 4.82
CA LEU A 417 -24.72 28.50 4.70
C LEU A 417 -24.38 28.27 3.23
N VAL A 418 -23.09 28.08 2.95
CA VAL A 418 -22.56 27.96 1.58
C VAL A 418 -22.62 26.49 1.13
N ILE A 419 -23.29 26.22 0.02
CA ILE A 419 -23.41 24.88 -0.56
C ILE A 419 -22.56 24.79 -1.83
N MET A 420 -21.69 23.79 -1.87
CA MET A 420 -20.76 23.51 -2.98
C MET A 420 -20.88 22.04 -3.42
N GLN A 421 -20.61 21.73 -4.68
CA GLN A 421 -20.54 20.35 -5.18
C GLN A 421 -19.13 19.75 -5.00
N ARG A 422 -19.04 18.48 -4.63
CA ARG A 422 -17.80 17.69 -4.74
C ARG A 422 -17.32 17.66 -6.20
N GLY A 423 -16.01 17.72 -6.40
CA GLY A 423 -15.43 18.02 -7.70
C GLY A 423 -13.99 17.53 -7.87
N THR A 424 -13.28 18.11 -8.84
CA THR A 424 -11.89 17.76 -9.19
C THR A 424 -10.86 18.29 -8.20
N CYS A 425 -11.12 19.44 -7.56
CA CYS A 425 -10.28 19.98 -6.49
C CYS A 425 -10.69 19.47 -5.11
N ASN A 426 -9.72 19.42 -4.19
CA ASN A 426 -9.92 19.01 -2.80
C ASN A 426 -10.88 19.95 -2.03
N PHE A 427 -11.39 19.48 -0.89
CA PHE A 427 -12.36 20.25 -0.10
C PHE A 427 -11.78 21.51 0.53
N ALA A 428 -10.50 21.52 0.93
CA ALA A 428 -9.87 22.68 1.55
C ALA A 428 -9.78 23.89 0.59
N THR A 429 -9.50 23.65 -0.70
CA THR A 429 -9.55 24.69 -1.75
C THR A 429 -10.93 25.32 -1.87
N LYS A 430 -11.99 24.49 -1.97
CA LYS A 430 -13.39 24.95 -2.04
C LYS A 430 -13.79 25.77 -0.82
N MET A 431 -13.44 25.27 0.36
CA MET A 431 -13.73 25.91 1.64
C MET A 431 -12.95 27.21 1.86
N GLY A 432 -11.71 27.30 1.40
CA GLY A 432 -10.89 28.52 1.41
C GLY A 432 -11.51 29.64 0.57
N TYR A 433 -11.83 29.38 -0.70
CA TYR A 433 -12.44 30.41 -1.56
C TYR A 433 -13.85 30.85 -1.09
N ALA A 434 -14.54 30.03 -0.31
CA ALA A 434 -15.75 30.44 0.41
C ALA A 434 -15.43 31.35 1.61
N ALA A 435 -14.42 31.00 2.41
CA ALA A 435 -13.96 31.80 3.55
C ALA A 435 -13.40 33.17 3.14
N ASP A 436 -12.76 33.28 1.97
CA ASP A 436 -12.30 34.54 1.36
C ASP A 436 -13.46 35.52 1.09
N LYS A 437 -14.69 35.01 0.94
CA LYS A 437 -15.94 35.80 0.84
C LYS A 437 -16.63 35.97 2.19
N GLY A 438 -15.95 35.68 3.29
CA GLY A 438 -16.46 35.78 4.65
C GLY A 438 -17.32 34.60 5.11
N ALA A 439 -17.37 33.48 4.38
CA ALA A 439 -18.18 32.33 4.80
C ALA A 439 -17.77 31.81 6.18
N ARG A 440 -18.74 31.32 6.93
CA ARG A 440 -18.51 30.68 8.25
C ARG A 440 -19.06 29.26 8.35
N PHE A 441 -20.00 28.90 7.49
CA PHE A 441 -20.67 27.61 7.49
C PHE A 441 -20.75 27.10 6.05
N ALA A 442 -20.28 25.87 5.81
CA ALA A 442 -20.30 25.26 4.49
C ALA A 442 -20.84 23.84 4.52
N MET A 443 -21.44 23.41 3.41
CA MET A 443 -21.75 22.00 3.16
C MET A 443 -21.32 21.61 1.74
N ILE A 444 -20.72 20.42 1.62
CA ILE A 444 -20.37 19.86 0.31
C ILE A 444 -21.29 18.67 0.02
N TYR A 445 -22.02 18.75 -1.10
CA TYR A 445 -22.88 17.65 -1.55
C TYR A 445 -22.16 16.77 -2.58
N ASN A 446 -22.45 15.48 -2.55
CA ASN A 446 -21.71 14.51 -3.33
C ASN A 446 -21.95 14.62 -4.85
N SER A 447 -20.92 14.32 -5.64
CA SER A 447 -20.98 14.31 -7.12
C SER A 447 -21.66 13.04 -7.62
N ALA A 448 -21.97 12.97 -8.92
CA ALA A 448 -22.54 11.75 -9.52
C ALA A 448 -21.55 10.57 -9.58
N THR A 449 -20.26 10.84 -9.40
CA THR A 449 -19.14 9.88 -9.49
C THR A 449 -18.43 9.66 -8.14
N GLY A 450 -18.80 10.39 -7.10
CA GLY A 450 -18.18 10.33 -5.78
C GLY A 450 -18.57 9.07 -5.01
N ALA A 451 -17.79 8.00 -5.15
CA ALA A 451 -18.04 6.70 -4.50
C ALA A 451 -18.03 6.74 -2.95
N THR A 452 -17.63 7.86 -2.35
CA THR A 452 -17.49 8.04 -0.90
C THR A 452 -18.31 9.23 -0.39
N LEU A 453 -18.82 9.11 0.84
CA LEU A 453 -19.65 10.15 1.46
C LEU A 453 -18.82 11.28 2.08
N PRO A 454 -19.25 12.55 1.96
CA PRO A 454 -18.47 13.71 2.40
C PRO A 454 -18.56 13.97 3.92
N TYR A 455 -17.94 13.12 4.74
CA TYR A 455 -17.59 13.50 6.12
C TYR A 455 -16.33 14.38 6.10
N ILE A 456 -16.43 15.61 6.60
CA ILE A 456 -15.44 16.69 6.40
C ILE A 456 -15.19 17.45 7.72
N GLY A 457 -13.94 17.79 8.00
CA GLY A 457 -13.52 18.73 9.06
C GLY A 457 -13.20 20.12 8.49
N ALA A 458 -13.30 21.18 9.31
CA ALA A 458 -13.19 22.59 8.87
C ALA A 458 -11.73 23.09 8.72
N ASP A 459 -10.75 22.19 8.84
CA ASP A 459 -9.40 22.53 9.28
C ASP A 459 -8.59 23.36 8.28
N ASN A 460 -7.90 24.38 8.82
CA ASN A 460 -7.08 25.35 8.09
C ASN A 460 -7.84 26.25 7.09
N THR A 461 -9.18 26.28 7.12
CA THR A 461 -10.00 27.09 6.19
C THR A 461 -10.64 28.33 6.82
N GLY A 462 -10.55 28.50 8.15
CA GLY A 462 -11.22 29.59 8.88
C GLY A 462 -12.73 29.43 9.06
N LEU A 463 -13.35 28.39 8.46
CA LEU A 463 -14.77 28.10 8.64
C LEU A 463 -15.08 27.65 10.09
N THR A 464 -16.24 28.04 10.61
CA THR A 464 -16.69 27.72 11.98
C THR A 464 -17.27 26.32 12.09
N ALA A 465 -17.99 25.83 11.07
CA ALA A 465 -18.45 24.45 11.00
C ALA A 465 -18.71 24.02 9.54
N VAL A 466 -18.42 22.76 9.22
CA VAL A 466 -18.60 22.19 7.88
C VAL A 466 -19.20 20.79 7.95
N ALA A 467 -19.92 20.37 6.91
CA ALA A 467 -20.60 19.08 6.87
C ALA A 467 -20.80 18.56 5.44
N GLY A 468 -21.20 17.29 5.34
CA GLY A 468 -21.62 16.67 4.09
C GLY A 468 -23.10 16.74 3.81
N LEU A 469 -23.46 16.56 2.54
CA LEU A 469 -24.81 16.20 2.10
C LEU A 469 -24.73 15.00 1.15
N ARG A 470 -25.72 14.09 1.20
CA ARG A 470 -25.89 13.10 0.12
C ARG A 470 -26.25 13.86 -1.17
N ARG A 471 -26.04 13.25 -2.34
CA ARG A 471 -26.28 13.93 -3.62
C ARG A 471 -27.74 14.33 -3.77
N GLU A 472 -28.65 13.45 -3.39
CA GLU A 472 -30.10 13.65 -3.36
C GLU A 472 -30.52 14.82 -2.45
N ASP A 473 -29.90 15.00 -1.28
CA ASP A 473 -30.21 16.11 -0.38
C ASP A 473 -29.71 17.44 -0.96
N GLY A 474 -28.50 17.47 -1.51
CA GLY A 474 -27.94 18.65 -2.18
C GLY A 474 -28.76 19.10 -3.39
N LEU A 475 -29.21 18.15 -4.21
CA LEU A 475 -30.10 18.42 -5.35
C LEU A 475 -31.50 18.88 -4.91
N LEU A 476 -32.04 18.32 -3.81
CA LEU A 476 -33.31 18.77 -3.23
C LEU A 476 -33.19 20.18 -2.63
N LEU A 477 -32.08 20.49 -1.97
CA LEU A 477 -31.77 21.81 -1.42
C LEU A 477 -31.60 22.85 -2.54
N LEU A 478 -30.96 22.47 -3.65
CA LEU A 478 -30.86 23.30 -4.86
C LEU A 478 -32.24 23.57 -5.47
N LYS A 479 -33.13 22.56 -5.51
CA LYS A 479 -34.53 22.75 -5.93
C LYS A 479 -35.27 23.76 -5.05
N TYR A 480 -35.08 23.73 -3.73
CA TYR A 480 -35.64 24.72 -2.81
C TYR A 480 -35.03 26.13 -3.00
N TYR A 481 -33.71 26.23 -3.23
CA TYR A 481 -33.01 27.48 -3.53
C TYR A 481 -33.51 28.14 -4.83
N LEU A 482 -33.67 27.35 -5.89
CA LEU A 482 -34.21 27.78 -7.18
C LEU A 482 -35.68 28.18 -7.09
N ALA A 483 -36.51 27.44 -6.33
CA ALA A 483 -37.91 27.79 -6.09
C ALA A 483 -38.08 29.17 -5.43
N GLN A 484 -37.14 29.59 -4.58
CA GLN A 484 -37.09 30.94 -4.00
C GLN A 484 -36.38 31.98 -4.90
N LYS A 485 -36.28 31.74 -6.22
CA LYS A 485 -35.63 32.62 -7.20
C LYS A 485 -34.19 32.99 -6.81
N LYS A 486 -33.41 32.00 -6.34
CA LYS A 486 -32.04 32.15 -5.82
C LYS A 486 -31.88 33.08 -4.60
N LYS A 487 -32.97 33.45 -3.90
CA LYS A 487 -32.88 34.21 -2.62
C LYS A 487 -32.44 33.37 -1.43
N GLY A 488 -32.63 32.05 -1.52
CA GLY A 488 -32.22 31.05 -0.54
C GLY A 488 -33.13 30.96 0.69
N PRO A 489 -33.61 29.76 1.07
CA PRO A 489 -34.33 29.60 2.33
C PRO A 489 -33.45 29.88 3.54
N SER A 490 -34.06 30.40 4.61
CA SER A 490 -33.43 30.48 5.92
C SER A 490 -33.51 29.14 6.66
N VAL A 491 -32.41 28.74 7.28
CA VAL A 491 -32.23 27.47 8.01
C VAL A 491 -31.66 27.71 9.40
N ALA A 492 -31.90 26.77 10.32
CA ALA A 492 -31.41 26.81 11.70
C ALA A 492 -30.91 25.43 12.15
N PHE A 493 -29.96 25.42 13.09
CA PHE A 493 -29.35 24.23 13.67
C PHE A 493 -29.61 24.21 15.18
N PRO A 494 -30.62 23.44 15.66
CA PRO A 494 -30.96 23.40 17.08
C PRO A 494 -29.79 22.88 17.93
N SER A 495 -29.46 23.60 19.01
CA SER A 495 -28.33 23.27 19.90
C SER A 495 -28.47 21.91 20.59
N ASN A 496 -29.70 21.39 20.69
CA ASN A 496 -30.09 20.09 21.23
C ASN A 496 -30.45 19.04 20.16
N SER A 497 -29.99 19.20 18.92
CA SER A 497 -30.23 18.22 17.84
C SER A 497 -29.70 16.83 18.21
N LYS A 498 -30.56 15.82 18.08
CA LYS A 498 -30.18 14.41 18.20
C LYS A 498 -29.68 13.86 16.86
N LEU A 499 -28.92 12.75 16.94
CA LEU A 499 -28.55 11.92 15.80
C LEU A 499 -29.83 11.38 15.11
N VAL A 500 -29.84 11.35 13.77
CA VAL A 500 -31.03 11.08 12.95
C VAL A 500 -31.03 9.64 12.44
N SER A 501 -31.95 8.82 12.95
CA SER A 501 -32.14 7.41 12.53
C SER A 501 -32.67 7.22 11.10
N GLY A 502 -33.17 8.28 10.45
CA GLY A 502 -33.73 8.23 9.09
C GLY A 502 -32.77 8.63 7.96
N ALA A 503 -31.50 8.90 8.25
CA ALA A 503 -30.51 9.29 7.24
C ALA A 503 -29.94 8.07 6.49
N ALA A 504 -30.82 7.31 5.82
CA ALA A 504 -30.44 6.09 5.13
C ALA A 504 -29.29 6.34 4.12
N ASP A 505 -28.25 5.53 4.18
CA ASP A 505 -27.33 5.41 3.06
C ASP A 505 -28.15 4.83 1.90
N THR A 506 -28.16 5.49 0.74
CA THR A 506 -28.90 5.05 -0.44
C THR A 506 -28.06 4.20 -1.40
N GLN A 507 -26.74 4.26 -1.27
CA GLN A 507 -25.77 3.70 -2.20
C GLN A 507 -25.30 2.31 -1.75
N THR A 508 -24.65 2.19 -0.59
CA THR A 508 -23.96 0.98 -0.13
C THR A 508 -24.39 0.45 1.24
N GLY A 509 -25.17 1.19 2.03
CA GLY A 509 -25.51 0.81 3.41
C GLY A 509 -26.14 -0.59 3.56
N GLY A 510 -25.48 -1.49 4.28
CA GLY A 510 -25.83 -2.91 4.42
C GLY A 510 -25.13 -3.85 3.44
N GLN A 511 -24.24 -3.34 2.58
CA GLN A 511 -23.33 -4.12 1.74
C GLN A 511 -21.94 -4.23 2.37
N ILE A 512 -21.12 -5.15 1.87
CA ILE A 512 -19.67 -5.15 2.16
C ILE A 512 -19.06 -3.85 1.62
N SER A 513 -18.27 -3.16 2.44
CA SER A 513 -17.59 -1.92 2.09
C SER A 513 -16.58 -2.14 0.96
N ALA A 514 -16.55 -1.23 -0.03
CA ALA A 514 -15.76 -1.34 -1.27
C ALA A 514 -14.22 -1.24 -1.10
N PHE A 515 -13.72 -1.37 0.12
CA PHE A 515 -12.30 -1.45 0.48
C PHE A 515 -11.95 -2.78 1.18
N SER A 516 -12.92 -3.59 1.62
CA SER A 516 -12.66 -4.78 2.45
C SER A 516 -11.99 -5.91 1.64
N ASN A 517 -10.84 -6.42 2.10
CA ASN A 517 -10.02 -7.35 1.29
C ASN A 517 -10.72 -8.67 0.93
N PHE A 518 -10.32 -9.21 -0.22
CA PHE A 518 -10.62 -10.58 -0.61
C PHE A 518 -9.62 -11.57 -0.01
N GLY A 519 -10.14 -12.71 0.47
CA GLY A 519 -9.35 -13.93 0.60
C GLY A 519 -9.13 -14.63 -0.75
N PRO A 520 -8.71 -15.92 -0.73
CA PRO A 520 -8.29 -16.68 0.44
C PRO A 520 -6.86 -16.26 0.86
N THR A 521 -6.29 -16.96 1.84
CA THR A 521 -4.83 -16.97 2.03
C THR A 521 -4.14 -17.67 0.85
N ASN A 522 -2.83 -17.48 0.70
CA ASN A 522 -1.98 -18.22 -0.25
C ASN A 522 -2.06 -19.75 -0.02
N ASP A 523 -2.35 -20.19 1.20
CA ASP A 523 -2.58 -21.60 1.59
C ASP A 523 -4.02 -22.13 1.31
N MET A 524 -4.83 -21.44 0.50
CA MET A 524 -6.25 -21.76 0.24
C MET A 524 -7.12 -21.89 1.52
N TYR A 525 -6.78 -21.14 2.55
CA TYR A 525 -7.56 -21.03 3.77
C TYR A 525 -8.54 -19.85 3.69
N GLY A 526 -9.76 -20.06 4.15
CA GLY A 526 -10.84 -19.10 4.01
C GLY A 526 -10.67 -17.86 4.90
N GLN A 527 -10.81 -16.70 4.28
CA GLN A 527 -10.93 -15.38 4.91
C GLN A 527 -11.82 -14.49 4.03
N PRO A 528 -12.52 -13.49 4.61
CA PRO A 528 -12.65 -13.19 6.04
C PRO A 528 -13.50 -14.26 6.76
N SER A 529 -13.55 -14.23 8.10
CA SER A 529 -14.36 -15.18 8.87
C SER A 529 -15.85 -14.82 8.85
N PHE A 530 -16.14 -13.53 8.94
CA PHE A 530 -17.47 -12.91 8.84
C PHE A 530 -17.28 -11.39 8.69
N ALA A 531 -18.37 -10.64 8.56
CA ALA A 531 -18.37 -9.19 8.47
C ALA A 531 -19.11 -8.52 9.64
N ALA A 532 -18.70 -7.29 9.96
CA ALA A 532 -19.32 -6.44 10.97
C ALA A 532 -19.38 -4.97 10.49
N PRO A 533 -20.21 -4.10 11.09
CA PRO A 533 -20.29 -2.70 10.70
C PRO A 533 -18.94 -1.98 10.86
N GLY A 534 -18.40 -1.48 9.74
CA GLY A 534 -17.08 -0.83 9.67
C GLY A 534 -17.00 0.37 8.72
N GLY A 535 -18.01 0.61 7.88
CA GLY A 535 -18.10 1.82 7.05
C GLY A 535 -18.99 2.90 7.65
N ASN A 536 -18.52 4.15 7.64
CA ASN A 536 -19.19 5.35 8.16
C ASN A 536 -19.57 5.26 9.66
N ILE A 537 -18.68 4.72 10.49
CA ILE A 537 -18.90 4.51 11.93
C ILE A 537 -18.56 5.77 12.71
N LEU A 538 -19.54 6.31 13.46
CA LEU A 538 -19.32 7.35 14.47
C LEU A 538 -18.72 6.73 15.75
N SER A 539 -17.65 7.31 16.26
CA SER A 539 -17.07 6.98 17.57
C SER A 539 -16.26 8.12 18.19
N THR A 540 -15.55 7.84 19.29
CA THR A 540 -14.75 8.83 20.04
C THR A 540 -13.44 9.20 19.34
N PHE A 541 -13.15 10.49 19.23
CA PHE A 541 -11.83 11.02 18.86
C PHE A 541 -11.14 11.62 20.09
N PRO A 542 -9.83 11.92 20.05
CA PRO A 542 -9.20 12.76 21.06
C PRO A 542 -9.92 14.09 21.24
N ILE A 543 -9.85 14.66 22.45
CA ILE A 543 -10.52 15.93 22.79
C ILE A 543 -10.04 17.04 21.86
N VAL A 544 -8.72 17.13 21.65
CA VAL A 544 -8.09 18.12 20.77
C VAL A 544 -8.55 17.96 19.32
N LEU A 545 -8.88 16.73 18.90
CA LEU A 545 -9.40 16.39 17.58
C LEU A 545 -10.95 16.38 17.53
N GLY A 546 -11.63 17.08 18.44
CA GLY A 546 -13.09 17.29 18.40
C GLY A 546 -13.95 16.26 19.16
N THR A 547 -13.35 15.37 19.95
CA THR A 547 -14.03 14.41 20.86
C THR A 547 -14.84 13.28 20.19
N VAL A 548 -15.40 13.50 19.00
CA VAL A 548 -16.09 12.47 18.19
C VAL A 548 -15.74 12.62 16.71
N GLY A 549 -15.71 11.51 15.98
CA GLY A 549 -15.38 11.46 14.56
C GLY A 549 -16.06 10.30 13.85
N VAL A 550 -16.09 10.35 12.51
CA VAL A 550 -16.64 9.27 11.68
C VAL A 550 -15.50 8.69 10.84
N LEU A 551 -15.24 7.39 10.98
CA LEU A 551 -14.23 6.66 10.21
C LEU A 551 -14.82 5.45 9.49
N SER A 552 -14.09 5.00 8.46
CA SER A 552 -14.37 3.77 7.73
C SER A 552 -13.12 2.88 7.70
N GLY A 553 -13.32 1.57 7.81
CA GLY A 553 -12.26 0.56 7.68
C GLY A 553 -12.64 -0.79 8.31
N THR A 554 -11.98 -1.86 7.91
CA THR A 554 -12.03 -3.14 8.66
C THR A 554 -11.45 -2.97 10.08
N SER A 555 -10.61 -1.96 10.29
CA SER A 555 -10.20 -1.42 11.59
C SER A 555 -11.34 -0.98 12.51
N MET A 556 -12.52 -0.64 11.97
CA MET A 556 -13.74 -0.29 12.72
C MET A 556 -14.68 -1.50 12.87
N ALA A 557 -14.72 -2.40 11.89
CA ALA A 557 -15.47 -3.65 11.99
C ALA A 557 -14.90 -4.60 13.07
N THR A 558 -13.57 -4.66 13.20
CA THR A 558 -12.87 -5.51 14.19
C THR A 558 -13.26 -5.20 15.64
N PRO A 559 -13.21 -3.94 16.13
CA PRO A 559 -13.64 -3.62 17.49
C PRO A 559 -15.14 -3.84 17.69
N PHE A 560 -15.96 -3.67 16.64
CA PHE A 560 -17.38 -4.02 16.72
C PHE A 560 -17.58 -5.51 17.01
N ALA A 561 -16.84 -6.38 16.31
CA ALA A 561 -16.85 -7.82 16.54
C ALA A 561 -16.22 -8.21 17.89
N ALA A 562 -15.15 -7.53 18.34
CA ALA A 562 -14.51 -7.77 19.63
C ALA A 562 -15.44 -7.39 20.81
N GLY A 563 -16.13 -6.26 20.71
CA GLY A 563 -17.20 -5.88 21.63
C GLY A 563 -18.38 -6.86 21.59
N SER A 564 -18.75 -7.36 20.40
CA SER A 564 -19.80 -8.38 20.24
C SER A 564 -19.42 -9.70 20.92
N ALA A 565 -18.15 -10.11 20.84
CA ALA A 565 -17.64 -11.26 21.58
C ALA A 565 -17.68 -11.04 23.10
N ALA A 566 -17.35 -9.84 23.58
CA ALA A 566 -17.45 -9.49 24.99
C ALA A 566 -18.91 -9.47 25.49
N LEU A 567 -19.87 -9.00 24.68
CA LEU A 567 -21.30 -9.17 24.96
C LEU A 567 -21.66 -10.65 25.08
N LEU A 568 -21.35 -11.46 24.06
CA LEU A 568 -21.71 -12.89 24.01
C LEU A 568 -21.09 -13.68 25.17
N LEU A 569 -19.82 -13.44 25.52
CA LEU A 569 -19.14 -14.03 26.67
C LEU A 569 -19.78 -13.62 28.00
N SER A 570 -20.15 -12.34 28.16
CA SER A 570 -20.84 -11.88 29.37
C SER A 570 -22.24 -12.49 29.52
N ALA A 571 -22.96 -12.64 28.41
CA ALA A 571 -24.33 -13.13 28.38
C ALA A 571 -24.45 -14.66 28.44
N ARG A 572 -23.45 -15.40 27.94
CA ARG A 572 -23.38 -16.89 27.95
C ARG A 572 -22.27 -17.42 28.84
N LYS A 573 -21.97 -16.73 29.94
CA LYS A 573 -20.88 -17.08 30.88
C LYS A 573 -20.97 -18.50 31.46
N SER A 574 -22.16 -19.06 31.54
CA SER A 574 -22.42 -20.48 31.89
C SER A 574 -21.79 -21.48 30.92
N ASP A 575 -21.77 -21.14 29.64
CA ASP A 575 -21.52 -22.07 28.54
C ASP A 575 -20.03 -22.27 28.26
N LYS A 576 -19.18 -21.39 28.83
CA LYS A 576 -17.71 -21.40 28.72
C LYS A 576 -17.23 -21.50 27.26
N LEU A 577 -17.83 -20.70 26.39
CA LEU A 577 -17.59 -20.69 24.95
C LEU A 577 -16.10 -20.50 24.63
N THR A 578 -15.52 -21.39 23.82
CA THR A 578 -14.16 -21.24 23.32
C THR A 578 -14.08 -20.23 22.18
N PRO A 579 -12.91 -19.66 21.86
CA PRO A 579 -12.74 -18.76 20.71
C PRO A 579 -13.24 -19.37 19.38
N ALA A 580 -13.01 -20.67 19.18
CA ALA A 580 -13.54 -21.40 18.04
C ALA A 580 -15.08 -21.42 18.04
N GLN A 581 -15.72 -21.73 19.16
CA GLN A 581 -17.19 -21.71 19.27
C GLN A 581 -17.79 -20.32 19.04
N ILE A 582 -17.09 -19.25 19.44
CA ILE A 582 -17.51 -17.86 19.18
C ILE A 582 -17.43 -17.54 17.68
N ARG A 583 -16.32 -17.90 17.01
CA ARG A 583 -16.18 -17.78 15.54
C ARG A 583 -17.27 -18.58 14.81
N PHE A 584 -17.56 -19.80 15.27
CA PHE A 584 -18.53 -20.69 14.65
C PHE A 584 -19.96 -20.18 14.85
N LEU A 585 -20.32 -19.68 16.04
CA LEU A 585 -21.62 -19.05 16.30
C LEU A 585 -21.82 -17.83 15.40
N PHE A 586 -20.89 -16.86 15.42
CA PHE A 586 -21.04 -15.64 14.63
C PHE A 586 -21.06 -15.89 13.12
N ALA A 587 -20.21 -16.79 12.60
CA ALA A 587 -20.24 -17.13 11.17
C ALA A 587 -21.50 -17.89 10.76
N SER A 588 -22.06 -18.74 11.65
CA SER A 588 -23.22 -19.57 11.31
C SER A 588 -24.57 -18.89 11.55
N THR A 589 -24.69 -17.92 12.48
CA THR A 589 -25.93 -17.15 12.70
C THR A 589 -25.96 -15.78 12.02
N ALA A 590 -24.94 -15.46 11.20
CA ALA A 590 -24.87 -14.20 10.45
C ALA A 590 -25.90 -14.13 9.30
N ASN A 591 -26.25 -12.91 8.89
CA ASN A 591 -27.05 -12.64 7.70
C ASN A 591 -26.16 -12.56 6.46
N VAL A 592 -26.48 -13.32 5.41
CA VAL A 592 -25.79 -13.22 4.12
C VAL A 592 -26.01 -11.85 3.47
N VAL A 593 -24.94 -11.31 2.90
CA VAL A 593 -24.89 -10.00 2.24
C VAL A 593 -25.01 -10.16 0.72
N PRO A 594 -25.98 -9.53 0.04
CA PRO A 594 -26.10 -9.56 -1.41
C PRO A 594 -25.11 -8.61 -2.11
N VAL A 595 -24.88 -8.80 -3.41
CA VAL A 595 -24.01 -7.90 -4.21
C VAL A 595 -24.63 -6.52 -4.47
N SER A 596 -25.92 -6.34 -4.18
CA SER A 596 -26.63 -5.07 -4.35
C SER A 596 -27.79 -4.97 -3.36
N ARG A 597 -28.04 -3.77 -2.83
CA ARG A 597 -29.21 -3.48 -1.98
C ARG A 597 -30.54 -3.69 -2.68
N LYS A 598 -30.56 -3.64 -4.02
CA LYS A 598 -31.78 -3.69 -4.85
C LYS A 598 -32.23 -5.11 -5.18
N ALA A 599 -31.42 -6.15 -4.90
CA ALA A 599 -31.73 -7.53 -5.21
C ALA A 599 -31.14 -8.48 -4.15
N ALA A 600 -31.94 -9.44 -3.68
CA ALA A 600 -31.49 -10.44 -2.70
C ALA A 600 -30.50 -11.48 -3.27
N GLN A 601 -30.24 -11.44 -4.59
CA GLN A 601 -29.33 -12.33 -5.31
C GLN A 601 -28.64 -11.56 -6.47
N PRO A 602 -27.42 -11.96 -6.90
CA PRO A 602 -26.60 -13.00 -6.29
C PRO A 602 -26.05 -12.58 -4.91
N LEU A 603 -25.72 -13.56 -4.06
CA LEU A 603 -24.97 -13.31 -2.83
C LEU A 603 -23.52 -12.92 -3.15
N THR A 604 -22.94 -12.04 -2.33
CA THR A 604 -21.51 -11.70 -2.39
C THR A 604 -20.67 -12.95 -2.13
N THR A 605 -19.51 -13.10 -2.78
CA THR A 605 -18.62 -14.27 -2.57
C THR A 605 -18.24 -14.44 -1.10
N THR A 606 -18.16 -15.68 -0.60
CA THR A 606 -17.75 -15.96 0.79
C THR A 606 -16.34 -15.44 1.07
N LEU A 607 -15.48 -15.39 0.05
CA LEU A 607 -14.12 -14.84 0.11
C LEU A 607 -14.07 -13.31 0.29
N LEU A 608 -15.22 -12.65 0.46
CA LEU A 608 -15.34 -11.22 0.75
C LEU A 608 -16.27 -10.93 1.95
N GLN A 609 -17.23 -11.81 2.26
CA GLN A 609 -18.14 -11.64 3.41
C GLN A 609 -17.96 -12.65 4.55
N GLY A 610 -17.23 -13.74 4.33
CA GLY A 610 -17.12 -14.89 5.24
C GLY A 610 -18.49 -15.51 5.49
N GLY A 611 -18.85 -15.68 6.76
CA GLY A 611 -20.21 -16.04 7.20
C GLY A 611 -21.28 -14.97 6.97
N GLY A 612 -20.94 -13.74 6.55
CA GLY A 612 -21.87 -12.61 6.41
C GLY A 612 -21.88 -11.66 7.61
N LEU A 613 -22.88 -10.78 7.68
CA LEU A 613 -23.02 -9.78 8.75
C LEU A 613 -23.47 -10.42 10.08
N ILE A 614 -22.65 -10.32 11.12
CA ILE A 614 -22.94 -10.92 12.44
C ILE A 614 -24.30 -10.51 13.03
N GLN A 615 -24.95 -11.44 13.72
CA GLN A 615 -26.19 -11.22 14.48
C GLN A 615 -25.98 -11.71 15.92
N VAL A 616 -25.77 -10.79 16.86
CA VAL A 616 -25.31 -11.05 18.22
C VAL A 616 -26.44 -11.60 19.10
N ASP A 617 -27.67 -11.14 18.88
CA ASP A 617 -28.87 -11.67 19.52
C ASP A 617 -29.19 -13.11 19.08
N GLN A 618 -28.97 -13.43 17.80
CA GLN A 618 -29.13 -14.78 17.25
C GLN A 618 -28.03 -15.72 17.76
N ALA A 619 -26.77 -15.27 17.80
CA ALA A 619 -25.66 -16.01 18.41
C ALA A 619 -25.87 -16.23 19.92
N TYR A 620 -26.51 -15.28 20.61
CA TYR A 620 -26.96 -15.44 22.00
C TYR A 620 -28.09 -16.48 22.12
N ALA A 621 -29.10 -16.41 21.26
CA ALA A 621 -30.25 -17.32 21.28
C ALA A 621 -29.94 -18.75 20.80
N ALA A 622 -28.85 -18.94 20.04
CA ALA A 622 -28.44 -20.21 19.42
C ALA A 622 -28.29 -21.36 20.44
N LYS A 623 -29.20 -22.32 20.37
CA LYS A 623 -29.15 -23.58 21.14
C LYS A 623 -28.61 -24.75 20.32
N SER A 624 -28.34 -24.54 19.04
CA SER A 624 -27.69 -25.51 18.16
C SER A 624 -26.34 -24.96 17.72
N PHE A 625 -25.29 -25.78 17.86
CA PHE A 625 -23.93 -25.41 17.47
C PHE A 625 -23.56 -26.14 16.19
N ILE A 626 -23.11 -25.38 15.20
CA ILE A 626 -22.65 -25.86 13.89
C ILE A 626 -21.12 -25.81 13.85
N SER A 627 -20.50 -26.78 13.17
CA SER A 627 -19.04 -26.88 13.02
C SER A 627 -18.71 -27.61 11.71
N PRO A 628 -17.64 -27.25 10.97
CA PRO A 628 -16.78 -26.08 11.17
C PRO A 628 -17.51 -24.77 10.80
N PHE A 629 -16.80 -23.63 10.89
CA PHE A 629 -17.32 -22.33 10.40
C PHE A 629 -17.33 -22.21 8.87
N GLU A 630 -16.49 -22.97 8.15
CA GLU A 630 -16.34 -22.90 6.69
C GLU A 630 -15.84 -24.24 6.12
N LEU A 631 -16.17 -24.52 4.85
CA LEU A 631 -15.77 -25.72 4.12
C LEU A 631 -14.83 -25.36 2.95
N MET A 632 -13.54 -25.65 3.10
CA MET A 632 -12.52 -25.40 2.08
C MET A 632 -12.44 -26.58 1.12
N LEU A 633 -12.87 -26.37 -0.13
CA LEU A 633 -12.85 -27.39 -1.19
C LEU A 633 -11.50 -27.46 -1.93
N ASN A 634 -10.62 -26.48 -1.69
CA ASN A 634 -9.31 -26.33 -2.32
C ASN A 634 -9.37 -26.10 -3.85
N ASP A 635 -8.25 -26.26 -4.54
CA ASP A 635 -8.13 -26.15 -5.99
C ASP A 635 -8.50 -27.45 -6.72
N THR A 636 -8.27 -27.53 -8.03
CA THR A 636 -8.59 -28.71 -8.84
C THR A 636 -7.59 -29.86 -8.69
N ALA A 637 -6.31 -29.57 -8.39
CA ALA A 637 -5.30 -30.60 -8.17
C ALA A 637 -5.49 -31.33 -6.82
N HIS A 638 -6.00 -30.62 -5.82
CA HIS A 638 -6.18 -31.11 -4.45
C HIS A 638 -7.64 -31.05 -3.99
N PHE A 639 -8.60 -31.19 -4.92
CA PHE A 639 -10.04 -30.97 -4.71
C PHE A 639 -10.62 -31.86 -3.59
N ASN A 640 -10.94 -31.24 -2.46
CA ASN A 640 -11.50 -31.91 -1.29
C ASN A 640 -13.04 -32.04 -1.43
N ASN A 641 -13.44 -33.00 -2.26
CA ASN A 641 -14.84 -33.21 -2.65
C ASN A 641 -15.78 -33.68 -1.53
N THR A 642 -15.26 -34.13 -0.38
CA THR A 642 -16.06 -34.77 0.68
C THR A 642 -15.75 -34.12 2.02
N GLN A 643 -16.65 -33.23 2.41
CA GLN A 643 -16.61 -32.46 3.64
C GLN A 643 -17.52 -33.10 4.70
N THR A 644 -17.38 -32.66 5.95
CA THR A 644 -18.33 -32.99 7.01
C THR A 644 -18.73 -31.75 7.79
N MET A 645 -19.99 -31.70 8.21
CA MET A 645 -20.44 -30.77 9.25
C MET A 645 -20.97 -31.55 10.44
N THR A 646 -20.78 -30.99 11.63
CA THR A 646 -21.25 -31.57 12.89
C THR A 646 -22.19 -30.59 13.56
N ILE A 647 -23.36 -31.10 13.95
CA ILE A 647 -24.43 -30.33 14.58
C ILE A 647 -24.61 -30.86 16.00
N THR A 648 -24.52 -29.98 16.99
CA THR A 648 -24.77 -30.31 18.41
C THR A 648 -26.03 -29.62 18.89
N ASN A 649 -27.01 -30.40 19.31
CA ASN A 649 -28.29 -29.90 19.80
C ASN A 649 -28.26 -29.70 21.32
N LYS A 650 -28.26 -28.45 21.81
CA LYS A 650 -28.42 -28.10 23.23
C LYS A 650 -29.84 -27.63 23.58
N ASN A 651 -30.83 -27.86 22.70
CA ASN A 651 -32.24 -27.72 23.07
C ASN A 651 -32.67 -28.82 24.05
N SER A 652 -33.72 -28.55 24.82
CA SER A 652 -34.34 -29.51 25.75
C SER A 652 -35.21 -30.59 25.07
N LYS A 653 -35.30 -30.57 23.74
CA LYS A 653 -36.02 -31.54 22.91
C LYS A 653 -35.19 -31.94 21.70
N ALA A 654 -35.56 -33.03 21.06
CA ALA A 654 -35.01 -33.39 19.75
C ALA A 654 -35.36 -32.32 18.71
N VAL A 655 -34.46 -32.08 17.75
CA VAL A 655 -34.62 -31.09 16.67
C VAL A 655 -34.20 -31.74 15.34
N THR A 656 -34.99 -31.53 14.29
CA THR A 656 -34.68 -31.91 12.92
C THR A 656 -34.01 -30.76 12.17
N TYR A 657 -32.94 -31.08 11.46
CA TYR A 657 -32.19 -30.15 10.61
C TYR A 657 -32.35 -30.56 9.14
N ARG A 658 -32.51 -29.55 8.28
CA ARG A 658 -32.63 -29.67 6.82
C ARG A 658 -31.64 -28.73 6.16
N TYR A 659 -31.09 -29.14 5.02
CA TYR A 659 -29.96 -28.46 4.36
C TYR A 659 -30.29 -28.15 2.92
N VAL A 660 -29.86 -26.99 2.43
CA VAL A 660 -29.88 -26.63 1.00
C VAL A 660 -28.57 -25.97 0.62
N ASN A 661 -28.15 -26.13 -0.63
CA ASN A 661 -27.10 -25.26 -1.19
C ASN A 661 -27.70 -23.88 -1.49
N THR A 662 -26.95 -22.82 -1.22
CA THR A 662 -27.26 -21.44 -1.61
C THR A 662 -26.01 -20.85 -2.24
N PRO A 663 -25.86 -20.94 -3.58
CA PRO A 663 -24.67 -20.44 -4.29
C PRO A 663 -24.43 -18.95 -4.06
N ALA A 664 -23.16 -18.56 -4.13
CA ALA A 664 -22.73 -17.17 -4.11
C ALA A 664 -21.97 -16.83 -5.40
N GLN A 665 -21.70 -15.53 -5.61
CA GLN A 665 -21.06 -15.02 -6.81
C GLN A 665 -19.66 -15.61 -7.01
N VAL A 666 -19.42 -16.18 -8.20
CA VAL A 666 -18.10 -16.61 -8.66
C VAL A 666 -17.31 -15.39 -9.15
N ARG A 667 -16.02 -15.32 -8.77
CA ARG A 667 -15.08 -14.24 -9.15
C ARG A 667 -13.84 -14.84 -9.81
N VAL A 668 -13.28 -14.19 -10.84
CA VAL A 668 -12.01 -14.62 -11.46
C VAL A 668 -10.80 -13.98 -10.80
N THR A 669 -9.65 -14.65 -10.86
CA THR A 669 -8.38 -14.17 -10.30
C THR A 669 -7.63 -13.24 -11.27
N TYR A 670 -7.85 -13.39 -12.58
CA TYR A 670 -7.13 -12.66 -13.65
C TYR A 670 -8.10 -12.02 -14.64
N ASP A 671 -7.74 -10.87 -15.22
CA ASP A 671 -8.59 -10.16 -16.20
C ASP A 671 -8.62 -10.83 -17.59
N THR A 672 -7.49 -11.39 -18.03
CA THR A 672 -7.36 -12.03 -19.35
C THR A 672 -6.50 -13.29 -19.29
N ALA A 673 -6.78 -14.25 -20.18
CA ALA A 673 -6.11 -15.55 -20.23
C ALA A 673 -4.62 -15.49 -20.64
N ARG A 674 -4.11 -14.29 -20.95
CA ARG A 674 -2.70 -14.02 -21.25
C ARG A 674 -2.01 -13.20 -20.15
N SER A 675 -2.77 -12.69 -19.17
CA SER A 675 -2.24 -11.95 -18.02
C SER A 675 -1.77 -12.92 -16.94
N ASN A 676 -0.56 -12.70 -16.44
CA ASN A 676 -0.07 -13.25 -15.17
C ASN A 676 -0.31 -12.30 -13.99
N LEU A 677 -0.86 -11.10 -14.22
CA LEU A 677 -1.17 -10.10 -13.18
C LEU A 677 -2.61 -10.29 -12.65
N PRO A 678 -2.82 -10.33 -11.32
CA PRO A 678 -4.15 -10.43 -10.71
C PRO A 678 -5.08 -9.29 -11.14
N SER A 679 -6.39 -9.59 -11.19
CA SER A 679 -7.43 -8.61 -11.52
C SER A 679 -7.62 -7.61 -10.38
N LEU A 680 -7.50 -6.33 -10.68
CA LEU A 680 -7.74 -5.21 -9.74
C LEU A 680 -9.23 -4.90 -9.55
N SER A 681 -10.09 -5.54 -10.34
CA SER A 681 -11.54 -5.49 -10.19
C SER A 681 -12.12 -6.88 -10.52
N PRO A 682 -11.85 -7.90 -9.67
CA PRO A 682 -12.10 -9.32 -9.97
C PRO A 682 -13.44 -9.57 -10.64
N ALA A 683 -13.46 -9.87 -11.95
CA ALA A 683 -14.71 -9.91 -12.69
C ALA A 683 -15.65 -11.02 -12.18
N ALA A 684 -16.95 -10.76 -12.18
CA ALA A 684 -17.96 -11.76 -11.85
C ALA A 684 -18.26 -12.64 -13.07
N VAL A 685 -18.40 -13.96 -12.86
CA VAL A 685 -18.86 -14.87 -13.91
C VAL A 685 -20.39 -14.84 -13.97
N THR A 686 -20.97 -14.66 -15.18
CA THR A 686 -22.42 -14.54 -15.39
C THR A 686 -23.13 -15.87 -15.69
N GLU A 687 -22.37 -16.92 -16.04
CA GLU A 687 -22.90 -18.25 -16.37
C GLU A 687 -23.28 -19.07 -15.12
N GLU A 688 -24.19 -20.05 -15.27
CA GLU A 688 -24.58 -20.98 -14.19
C GLU A 688 -23.38 -21.83 -13.72
N THR A 689 -22.71 -21.35 -12.68
CA THR A 689 -21.41 -21.84 -12.21
C THR A 689 -21.44 -22.23 -10.72
N ALA A 690 -22.62 -22.65 -10.25
CA ALA A 690 -22.83 -23.20 -8.92
C ALA A 690 -22.20 -24.60 -8.75
N ALA A 691 -21.70 -24.88 -7.54
CA ALA A 691 -21.25 -26.23 -7.20
C ALA A 691 -22.45 -27.18 -7.01
N GLY A 692 -22.35 -28.41 -7.49
CA GLY A 692 -23.30 -29.47 -7.15
C GLY A 692 -23.04 -29.93 -5.72
N VAL A 693 -24.09 -30.10 -4.91
CA VAL A 693 -23.96 -30.48 -3.49
C VAL A 693 -24.97 -31.56 -3.12
N SER A 694 -24.52 -32.58 -2.39
CA SER A 694 -25.36 -33.66 -1.88
C SER A 694 -25.06 -33.96 -0.41
N PHE A 695 -26.10 -34.31 0.35
CA PHE A 695 -26.03 -34.50 1.81
C PHE A 695 -26.37 -35.95 2.18
N ARG A 696 -25.59 -36.56 3.09
CA ARG A 696 -25.91 -37.86 3.70
C ARG A 696 -25.78 -37.78 5.23
N PRO A 697 -26.88 -37.97 6.00
CA PRO A 697 -28.28 -38.09 5.52
C PRO A 697 -28.82 -36.73 5.00
N GLY A 698 -29.84 -36.78 4.14
CA GLY A 698 -30.43 -35.55 3.54
C GLY A 698 -31.22 -34.65 4.51
N ARG A 699 -31.57 -35.18 5.68
CA ARG A 699 -32.05 -34.50 6.88
C ARG A 699 -31.64 -35.34 8.09
N ILE A 700 -31.55 -34.75 9.28
CA ILE A 700 -31.27 -35.53 10.50
C ILE A 700 -32.10 -35.00 11.68
N THR A 701 -32.54 -35.87 12.58
CA THR A 701 -33.17 -35.48 13.85
C THR A 701 -32.22 -35.85 14.98
N ILE A 702 -31.79 -34.87 15.76
CA ILE A 702 -30.78 -35.02 16.81
C ILE A 702 -31.48 -34.90 18.17
N PRO A 703 -31.39 -35.89 19.07
CA PRO A 703 -31.96 -35.80 20.42
C PRO A 703 -31.40 -34.64 21.24
N ALA A 704 -32.07 -34.31 22.34
CA ALA A 704 -31.61 -33.28 23.28
C ALA A 704 -30.21 -33.62 23.83
N GLY A 705 -29.33 -32.62 23.88
CA GLY A 705 -27.95 -32.74 24.37
C GLY A 705 -26.95 -33.39 23.41
N GLN A 706 -27.43 -34.13 22.39
CA GLN A 706 -26.64 -34.98 21.50
C GLN A 706 -25.97 -34.23 20.34
N THR A 707 -25.00 -34.89 19.72
CA THR A 707 -24.25 -34.42 18.56
C THR A 707 -24.41 -35.41 17.41
N SER A 708 -24.43 -34.95 16.16
CA SER A 708 -24.41 -35.81 14.97
C SER A 708 -23.70 -35.16 13.80
N THR A 709 -23.08 -35.98 12.95
CA THR A 709 -22.30 -35.54 11.78
C THR A 709 -23.06 -35.84 10.49
N VAL A 710 -22.99 -34.90 9.54
CA VAL A 710 -23.56 -35.00 8.20
C VAL A 710 -22.41 -34.92 7.20
N ARG A 711 -22.36 -35.88 6.27
CA ARG A 711 -21.37 -35.90 5.19
C ARG A 711 -21.91 -35.11 4.00
N ILE A 712 -21.10 -34.22 3.46
CA ILE A 712 -21.42 -33.36 2.33
C ILE A 712 -20.49 -33.73 1.18
N THR A 713 -21.03 -34.08 0.02
CA THR A 713 -20.22 -34.31 -1.19
C THR A 713 -20.51 -33.22 -2.22
N PHE A 714 -19.43 -32.57 -2.65
CA PHE A 714 -19.39 -31.52 -3.63
C PHE A 714 -18.97 -32.06 -5.01
N GLN A 715 -19.57 -31.49 -6.04
CA GLN A 715 -19.14 -31.58 -7.43
C GLN A 715 -18.72 -30.17 -7.86
N ALA A 716 -17.47 -30.02 -8.30
CA ALA A 716 -16.97 -28.75 -8.79
C ALA A 716 -17.83 -28.24 -9.97
N PRO A 717 -18.07 -26.92 -10.09
CA PRO A 717 -18.81 -26.38 -11.23
C PRO A 717 -18.07 -26.64 -12.54
N LYS A 718 -18.82 -26.71 -13.64
CA LYS A 718 -18.23 -26.72 -14.98
C LYS A 718 -18.06 -25.29 -15.48
N PHE A 719 -16.87 -24.98 -15.97
CA PHE A 719 -16.56 -23.70 -16.61
C PHE A 719 -16.14 -23.94 -18.06
N VAL A 720 -16.51 -23.03 -18.95
CA VAL A 720 -15.94 -22.97 -20.30
C VAL A 720 -14.45 -22.61 -20.25
N GLN A 721 -13.67 -23.10 -21.22
CA GLN A 721 -12.19 -22.98 -21.21
C GLN A 721 -11.70 -21.54 -21.04
N ARG A 722 -12.43 -20.55 -21.58
CA ARG A 722 -12.14 -19.10 -21.45
C ARG A 722 -12.17 -18.57 -20.01
N TYR A 723 -12.82 -19.26 -19.08
CA TYR A 723 -12.81 -18.92 -17.66
C TYR A 723 -11.81 -19.78 -16.88
N LEU A 724 -11.58 -21.05 -17.23
CA LEU A 724 -10.60 -21.89 -16.53
C LEU A 724 -9.18 -21.27 -16.52
N SER A 725 -8.78 -20.59 -17.60
CA SER A 725 -7.54 -19.83 -17.68
C SER A 725 -7.50 -18.53 -16.86
N LEU A 726 -8.61 -18.13 -16.23
CA LEU A 726 -8.71 -16.99 -15.32
C LEU A 726 -8.83 -17.40 -13.84
N TYR A 727 -8.72 -18.70 -13.55
CA TYR A 727 -8.75 -19.27 -12.19
C TYR A 727 -9.96 -18.81 -11.35
N PRO A 728 -11.19 -19.19 -11.73
CA PRO A 728 -12.42 -18.79 -11.05
C PRO A 728 -12.55 -19.42 -9.66
N MET A 729 -12.75 -18.53 -8.69
CA MET A 729 -13.02 -18.81 -7.29
C MET A 729 -14.54 -18.88 -7.10
N TYR A 730 -15.07 -20.10 -6.91
CA TYR A 730 -16.50 -20.35 -6.73
C TYR A 730 -16.84 -20.54 -5.26
N SER A 731 -18.00 -20.05 -4.82
CA SER A 731 -18.41 -20.08 -3.41
C SER A 731 -19.91 -20.23 -3.22
N GLY A 732 -20.34 -20.40 -1.96
CA GLY A 732 -21.74 -20.47 -1.56
C GLY A 732 -21.90 -20.83 -0.10
N PHE A 733 -23.13 -21.09 0.32
CA PHE A 733 -23.49 -21.42 1.70
C PHE A 733 -24.23 -22.75 1.75
N ILE A 734 -23.89 -23.58 2.73
CA ILE A 734 -24.73 -24.68 3.20
C ILE A 734 -25.73 -24.09 4.19
N THR A 735 -26.92 -23.73 3.72
CA THR A 735 -27.98 -23.15 4.54
C THR A 735 -28.70 -24.26 5.30
N ILE A 736 -28.77 -24.13 6.61
CA ILE A 736 -29.32 -25.10 7.58
C ILE A 736 -30.57 -24.49 8.22
N THR A 737 -31.65 -25.26 8.30
CA THR A 737 -32.89 -24.87 8.98
C THR A 737 -33.25 -25.89 10.06
N ALA A 738 -33.54 -25.41 11.27
CA ALA A 738 -34.04 -26.20 12.38
C ALA A 738 -35.58 -26.15 12.47
N ASP A 739 -36.21 -27.24 12.92
CA ASP A 739 -37.65 -27.29 13.26
C ASP A 739 -37.94 -26.97 14.74
N ASP A 740 -36.99 -26.35 15.43
CA ASP A 740 -37.13 -25.93 16.83
C ASP A 740 -38.18 -24.80 16.99
N PRO A 741 -38.62 -24.48 18.23
CA PRO A 741 -39.64 -23.46 18.47
C PRO A 741 -39.29 -22.05 17.95
N ALA A 742 -38.00 -21.69 17.87
CA ALA A 742 -37.54 -20.43 17.30
C ALA A 742 -37.26 -20.50 15.79
N LYS A 743 -37.35 -21.70 15.18
CA LYS A 743 -37.09 -21.98 13.76
C LYS A 743 -35.73 -21.43 13.30
N GLN A 744 -34.70 -21.67 14.10
CA GLN A 744 -33.37 -21.08 13.91
C GLN A 744 -32.80 -21.48 12.54
N LYS A 745 -32.20 -20.49 11.88
CA LYS A 745 -31.43 -20.67 10.65
C LYS A 745 -29.95 -20.59 10.99
N PHE A 746 -29.17 -21.43 10.34
CA PHE A 746 -27.72 -21.40 10.42
C PHE A 746 -27.12 -21.57 9.03
N GLN A 747 -25.84 -21.29 8.86
CA GLN A 747 -25.12 -21.56 7.60
C GLN A 747 -23.66 -21.96 7.82
N ILE A 748 -23.06 -22.53 6.77
CA ILE A 748 -21.62 -22.74 6.66
C ILE A 748 -21.19 -22.25 5.27
N PRO A 749 -20.40 -21.17 5.11
CA PRO A 749 -19.76 -20.84 3.84
C PRO A 749 -18.90 -22.00 3.30
N TYR A 750 -18.73 -22.02 1.98
CA TYR A 750 -17.76 -22.88 1.29
C TYR A 750 -17.17 -22.16 0.09
N PHE A 751 -15.95 -22.54 -0.31
CA PHE A 751 -15.34 -22.11 -1.58
C PHE A 751 -14.35 -23.13 -2.14
N GLY A 752 -14.03 -22.99 -3.42
CA GLY A 752 -12.94 -23.69 -4.09
C GLY A 752 -12.46 -22.93 -5.34
N MET A 753 -11.39 -23.41 -5.96
CA MET A 753 -10.87 -22.88 -7.23
C MET A 753 -11.03 -23.90 -8.36
N ALA A 754 -11.53 -23.47 -9.51
CA ALA A 754 -11.49 -24.27 -10.74
C ALA A 754 -10.27 -23.85 -11.57
N GLY A 755 -9.21 -24.65 -11.46
CA GLY A 755 -7.84 -24.36 -11.85
C GLY A 755 -6.86 -25.05 -10.89
N ASN A 756 -5.57 -25.12 -11.26
CA ASN A 756 -4.51 -25.72 -10.44
C ASN A 756 -3.53 -24.64 -9.99
N MET A 757 -3.29 -24.48 -8.68
CA MET A 757 -2.39 -23.46 -8.17
C MET A 757 -0.92 -23.64 -8.60
N SER A 758 -0.49 -24.85 -8.97
CA SER A 758 0.87 -25.07 -9.51
C SER A 758 1.05 -24.61 -10.97
N ASP A 759 -0.01 -24.09 -11.59
CA ASP A 759 0.00 -23.59 -12.98
C ASP A 759 -0.20 -22.07 -13.03
N MET A 760 -0.46 -21.43 -11.88
CA MET A 760 -0.47 -19.97 -11.73
C MET A 760 0.96 -19.43 -11.85
N GLN A 761 1.18 -18.44 -12.70
CA GLN A 761 2.52 -17.90 -12.96
C GLN A 761 2.98 -16.99 -11.82
N ILE A 762 4.23 -17.16 -11.37
CA ILE A 762 4.82 -16.45 -10.23
C ILE A 762 5.56 -15.19 -10.63
N LEU A 763 6.54 -15.31 -11.55
CA LEU A 763 7.33 -14.17 -12.02
C LEU A 763 6.50 -13.27 -12.92
N ASP A 764 6.64 -11.96 -12.77
CA ASP A 764 6.16 -11.06 -13.81
C ASP A 764 7.05 -11.13 -15.06
N LYS A 765 6.40 -11.10 -16.22
CA LYS A 765 7.02 -11.03 -17.56
C LYS A 765 6.42 -9.92 -18.42
N THR A 766 5.48 -9.15 -17.88
CA THR A 766 4.84 -8.01 -18.55
C THR A 766 5.73 -6.78 -18.50
N SER A 767 5.36 -5.75 -19.26
CA SER A 767 5.95 -4.41 -19.13
C SER A 767 5.15 -3.49 -18.21
N THR A 768 3.94 -3.88 -17.80
CA THR A 768 2.92 -3.04 -17.12
C THR A 768 3.45 -2.19 -15.96
N TYR A 769 4.42 -2.68 -15.20
CA TYR A 769 5.08 -1.92 -14.13
C TYR A 769 6.57 -1.62 -14.40
N ALA A 770 7.22 -2.36 -15.30
CA ALA A 770 8.62 -2.16 -15.67
C ALA A 770 8.82 -1.02 -16.70
N ASP A 771 7.77 -0.67 -17.45
CA ASP A 771 7.70 0.49 -18.35
C ASP A 771 8.03 1.82 -17.64
N ASN A 772 7.83 1.88 -16.31
CA ASN A 772 8.18 3.03 -15.47
C ASN A 772 9.70 3.30 -15.39
N TYR A 773 10.54 2.26 -15.56
CA TYR A 773 11.99 2.40 -15.61
C TYR A 773 12.49 2.69 -17.03
N GLN A 774 11.94 1.99 -18.03
CA GLN A 774 12.26 2.18 -19.44
C GLN A 774 11.11 1.65 -20.31
N SER A 775 10.66 2.43 -21.30
CA SER A 775 9.55 2.00 -22.18
C SER A 775 9.90 0.72 -22.96
N GLY A 776 8.99 -0.26 -22.90
CA GLY A 776 9.10 -1.61 -23.44
C GLY A 776 9.73 -2.63 -22.50
N LEU A 777 10.33 -2.20 -21.37
CA LEU A 777 11.06 -3.07 -20.43
C LEU A 777 10.12 -4.05 -19.74
N LYS A 778 10.63 -5.26 -19.48
CA LYS A 778 9.91 -6.36 -18.83
C LYS A 778 10.75 -6.95 -17.70
N TYR A 779 10.09 -7.42 -16.65
CA TYR A 779 10.75 -8.22 -15.62
C TYR A 779 11.10 -9.65 -16.11
N PRO A 780 12.06 -10.31 -15.47
CA PRO A 780 13.15 -9.72 -14.67
C PRO A 780 14.18 -8.97 -15.55
N PHE A 781 14.92 -8.03 -14.95
CA PHE A 781 16.03 -7.35 -15.62
C PHE A 781 17.16 -7.00 -14.64
N ILE A 782 18.35 -6.67 -15.17
CA ILE A 782 19.50 -6.17 -14.39
C ILE A 782 19.95 -4.80 -14.89
N THR A 783 20.38 -3.92 -13.98
CA THR A 783 20.79 -2.53 -14.25
C THR A 783 21.94 -2.08 -13.34
N ASP A 784 22.65 -1.02 -13.74
CA ASP A 784 23.62 -0.26 -12.93
C ASP A 784 23.01 1.01 -12.30
N GLY A 785 21.70 1.22 -12.48
CA GLY A 785 20.98 2.44 -12.11
C GLY A 785 20.75 3.42 -13.27
N ASN A 786 21.28 3.17 -14.47
CA ASN A 786 21.07 4.02 -15.66
C ASN A 786 20.28 3.30 -16.76
N GLU A 787 20.79 2.19 -17.30
CA GLU A 787 20.14 1.39 -18.35
C GLU A 787 20.04 -0.08 -17.95
N ALA A 788 18.88 -0.70 -18.20
CA ALA A 788 18.73 -2.15 -18.11
C ALA A 788 19.57 -2.86 -19.19
N GLN A 789 20.21 -3.99 -18.87
CA GLN A 789 21.00 -4.74 -19.84
C GLN A 789 20.10 -5.50 -20.83
N THR A 790 20.18 -5.15 -22.11
CA THR A 790 19.15 -5.53 -23.10
C THR A 790 19.52 -6.70 -24.02
N ALA A 791 20.69 -7.35 -23.89
CA ALA A 791 21.14 -8.35 -24.87
C ALA A 791 22.24 -9.29 -24.34
N ASN A 792 22.53 -10.36 -25.10
CA ASN A 792 23.58 -11.36 -24.87
C ASN A 792 25.04 -10.82 -24.83
N LYS A 793 25.27 -9.52 -25.04
CA LYS A 793 26.62 -8.92 -24.94
C LYS A 793 27.04 -8.83 -23.46
N VAL A 794 28.25 -9.31 -23.14
CA VAL A 794 28.83 -9.23 -21.79
C VAL A 794 29.06 -7.76 -21.43
N LYS A 795 28.40 -7.27 -20.38
CA LYS A 795 28.62 -5.92 -19.83
C LYS A 795 29.48 -6.01 -18.59
N ASP A 796 30.46 -5.11 -18.46
CA ASP A 796 31.25 -4.98 -17.25
C ASP A 796 30.55 -4.08 -16.22
N TYR A 797 30.55 -4.52 -14.96
CA TYR A 797 29.93 -3.79 -13.85
C TYR A 797 30.97 -3.43 -12.77
N PRO A 798 31.21 -2.13 -12.53
CA PRO A 798 32.08 -1.70 -11.45
C PRO A 798 31.52 -2.12 -10.08
N ILE A 799 32.30 -2.88 -9.30
CA ILE A 799 31.92 -3.37 -7.96
C ILE A 799 31.51 -2.22 -7.02
N ALA A 800 32.14 -1.05 -7.18
CA ALA A 800 31.84 0.16 -6.41
C ALA A 800 30.48 0.81 -6.72
N ASN A 801 29.86 0.46 -7.86
CA ASN A 801 28.52 0.92 -8.24
C ASN A 801 27.47 -0.16 -7.97
N GLY A 802 27.86 -1.44 -8.10
CA GLY A 802 27.00 -2.60 -7.92
C GLY A 802 26.17 -2.95 -9.17
N LEU A 803 25.71 -4.21 -9.20
CA LEU A 803 24.71 -4.71 -10.14
C LEU A 803 23.37 -4.84 -9.39
N THR A 804 22.26 -4.35 -9.93
CA THR A 804 20.95 -4.55 -9.30
C THR A 804 20.02 -5.36 -10.21
N LEU A 805 19.52 -6.48 -9.68
CA LEU A 805 18.44 -7.28 -10.25
C LEU A 805 17.10 -6.74 -9.77
N TYR A 806 16.21 -6.45 -10.70
CA TYR A 806 14.80 -6.16 -10.45
C TYR A 806 13.95 -7.31 -11.00
N PHE A 807 13.05 -7.83 -10.17
CA PHE A 807 11.99 -8.74 -10.56
C PHE A 807 10.72 -8.43 -9.79
N ARG A 808 9.58 -8.99 -10.20
CA ARG A 808 8.30 -8.77 -9.55
C ARG A 808 7.55 -10.10 -9.41
N LEU A 809 6.91 -10.30 -8.28
CA LEU A 809 6.11 -11.47 -7.93
C LEU A 809 4.65 -11.17 -8.25
N ALA A 810 4.16 -11.67 -9.38
CA ALA A 810 2.76 -11.54 -9.77
C ALA A 810 1.82 -12.47 -8.96
N GLN A 811 2.38 -13.56 -8.41
CA GLN A 811 1.74 -14.40 -7.40
C GLN A 811 2.71 -14.72 -6.25
N ALA A 812 2.15 -15.07 -5.10
CA ALA A 812 2.92 -15.32 -3.88
C ALA A 812 3.76 -16.60 -4.00
N THR A 813 5.00 -16.58 -3.48
CA THR A 813 5.93 -17.72 -3.56
C THR A 813 6.36 -18.23 -2.19
N ARG A 814 6.42 -19.55 -2.05
CA ARG A 814 6.99 -20.20 -0.85
C ARG A 814 8.49 -19.98 -0.72
N ALA A 815 9.23 -19.80 -1.83
CA ALA A 815 10.67 -19.51 -1.80
C ALA A 815 11.18 -18.91 -3.11
N TYR A 816 12.12 -17.96 -3.03
CA TYR A 816 12.98 -17.60 -4.16
C TYR A 816 14.46 -17.76 -3.83
N ASN A 817 15.27 -18.01 -4.86
CA ASN A 817 16.72 -18.00 -4.82
C ASN A 817 17.27 -17.15 -5.98
N VAL A 818 18.32 -16.38 -5.69
CA VAL A 818 19.18 -15.71 -6.69
C VAL A 818 20.58 -16.28 -6.50
N ASP A 819 21.03 -17.06 -7.47
CA ASP A 819 22.33 -17.74 -7.44
C ASP A 819 23.27 -17.16 -8.51
N LEU A 820 24.56 -17.05 -8.18
CA LEU A 820 25.61 -16.71 -9.13
C LEU A 820 26.00 -17.99 -9.90
N VAL A 821 26.02 -17.91 -11.23
CA VAL A 821 26.43 -19.01 -12.12
C VAL A 821 27.44 -18.51 -13.15
N PHE A 822 28.28 -19.39 -13.70
CA PHE A 822 29.23 -19.02 -14.76
C PHE A 822 28.49 -18.62 -16.04
N ALA A 823 29.01 -17.67 -16.82
CA ALA A 823 28.31 -17.13 -18.00
C ALA A 823 28.05 -18.15 -19.13
N ASN A 824 28.80 -19.26 -19.16
CA ASN A 824 28.62 -20.39 -20.06
C ASN A 824 27.45 -21.33 -19.67
N THR A 825 26.76 -21.05 -18.56
CA THR A 825 25.53 -21.75 -18.16
C THR A 825 24.46 -21.60 -19.23
N THR A 826 24.00 -22.71 -19.80
CA THR A 826 22.91 -22.74 -20.79
C THR A 826 21.88 -23.80 -20.41
N PHE A 827 20.62 -23.37 -20.34
CA PHE A 827 19.43 -24.22 -20.23
C PHE A 827 18.23 -23.45 -20.83
N LYS A 828 17.04 -24.06 -20.90
CA LYS A 828 15.81 -23.35 -21.30
C LYS A 828 15.04 -22.88 -20.04
N PRO A 829 15.19 -21.62 -19.59
CA PRO A 829 14.44 -21.10 -18.46
C PRO A 829 12.95 -20.90 -18.78
N THR A 830 12.15 -20.79 -17.73
CA THR A 830 10.69 -20.57 -17.80
C THR A 830 10.35 -19.19 -18.36
N VAL A 831 11.15 -18.17 -17.99
CA VAL A 831 11.15 -16.83 -18.58
C VAL A 831 12.42 -16.71 -19.42
N LEU A 832 12.28 -16.52 -20.73
CA LEU A 832 13.40 -16.52 -21.68
C LEU A 832 14.40 -15.37 -21.39
N PRO A 833 15.73 -15.58 -21.58
CA PRO A 833 16.72 -14.51 -21.40
C PRO A 833 16.57 -13.38 -22.42
N SER A 834 15.89 -13.65 -23.54
CA SER A 834 15.55 -12.68 -24.58
C SER A 834 14.34 -11.79 -24.24
N ASN A 835 13.76 -11.91 -23.04
CA ASN A 835 12.96 -10.80 -22.50
C ASN A 835 13.88 -9.56 -22.47
N ASN A 836 13.44 -8.46 -23.11
CA ASN A 836 14.20 -7.23 -23.37
C ASN A 836 15.20 -7.22 -24.54
N ALA A 837 15.37 -8.33 -25.29
CA ALA A 837 16.29 -8.42 -26.44
C ALA A 837 16.09 -7.31 -27.51
N ASN A 838 14.86 -6.80 -27.63
CA ASN A 838 14.45 -5.84 -28.66
C ASN A 838 14.40 -4.38 -28.18
N LEU A 839 14.86 -4.04 -26.97
CA LEU A 839 14.75 -2.66 -26.44
C LEU A 839 15.54 -1.61 -27.23
N LYS A 840 16.54 -1.99 -28.03
CA LYS A 840 17.22 -1.09 -28.97
C LYS A 840 16.64 -1.23 -30.38
N ARG A 841 15.38 -0.82 -30.56
CA ARG A 841 14.72 -0.73 -31.88
C ARG A 841 14.13 0.65 -32.21
N ARG A 842 14.87 1.71 -31.85
CA ARG A 842 14.81 3.06 -32.46
C ARG A 842 16.14 3.79 -32.25
N SER A 843 16.47 4.70 -33.18
CA SER A 843 17.66 5.56 -33.19
C SER A 843 19.02 4.87 -33.37
N LEU A 844 19.35 4.46 -34.61
CA LEU A 844 20.32 5.19 -35.45
C LEU A 844 20.35 4.60 -36.89
N SER A 845 21.16 5.19 -37.77
CA SER A 845 21.19 4.95 -39.22
C SER A 845 21.67 3.56 -39.63
N SER A 846 21.27 3.15 -40.85
CA SER A 846 21.92 2.06 -41.59
C SER A 846 23.41 2.37 -41.81
N ASP A 847 24.29 1.48 -41.36
CA ASP A 847 25.18 0.67 -42.21
C ASP A 847 26.02 -0.27 -41.31
N TYR A 848 26.38 -1.45 -41.84
CA TYR A 848 27.16 -2.52 -41.16
C TYR A 848 26.59 -3.12 -39.86
N GLU A 849 25.83 -4.21 -39.98
CA GLU A 849 25.97 -5.41 -39.12
C GLU A 849 25.48 -6.64 -39.93
N GLN A 850 26.39 -7.25 -40.70
CA GLN A 850 26.29 -8.66 -41.11
C GLN A 850 27.22 -9.49 -40.21
N GLU A 851 26.98 -10.80 -40.14
CA GLU A 851 27.67 -11.76 -39.25
C GLU A 851 27.42 -11.53 -37.74
N PHE A 852 26.33 -12.11 -37.21
CA PHE A 852 26.43 -13.21 -36.24
C PHE A 852 25.07 -13.88 -35.91
N GLU A 853 24.16 -14.02 -36.88
CA GLU A 853 22.93 -14.82 -36.73
C GLU A 853 23.22 -16.34 -36.74
N SER A 854 23.82 -16.84 -35.66
CA SER A 854 23.80 -18.27 -35.33
C SER A 854 24.09 -18.51 -33.85
N LEU A 855 23.05 -18.82 -33.06
CA LEU A 855 23.09 -19.72 -31.88
C LEU A 855 21.76 -19.83 -31.11
N GLU A 856 20.73 -19.04 -31.41
CA GLU A 856 19.37 -19.27 -30.92
C GLU A 856 18.58 -20.08 -31.98
N VAL A 857 18.01 -21.21 -31.57
CA VAL A 857 17.26 -22.12 -32.47
C VAL A 857 15.83 -21.63 -32.57
N ASP A 858 15.46 -21.15 -33.75
CA ASP A 858 14.11 -20.66 -34.03
C ASP A 858 13.07 -21.80 -33.99
N ALA A 859 11.92 -21.53 -33.38
CA ALA A 859 10.82 -22.46 -33.17
C ALA A 859 9.56 -21.67 -32.80
N SER A 860 8.97 -21.01 -33.81
CA SER A 860 7.70 -20.28 -33.68
C SER A 860 6.53 -21.18 -33.28
N GLU A 861 5.43 -20.55 -32.88
CA GLU A 861 4.15 -21.23 -32.66
C GLU A 861 3.68 -21.89 -33.97
N ASP A 862 3.56 -23.23 -34.00
CA ASP A 862 2.27 -23.86 -34.30
C ASP A 862 2.24 -25.35 -33.94
N SER A 863 1.04 -25.86 -33.64
CA SER A 863 0.83 -27.29 -33.38
C SER A 863 0.00 -27.92 -34.49
N HIS A 864 0.58 -28.85 -35.25
CA HIS A 864 0.00 -30.11 -35.79
C HIS A 864 0.68 -30.56 -37.10
N ILE A 865 1.33 -31.74 -37.08
CA ILE A 865 1.27 -32.85 -38.08
C ILE A 865 2.35 -33.90 -37.72
N LEU A 866 2.14 -35.16 -38.11
CA LEU A 866 2.92 -36.30 -37.65
C LEU A 866 4.11 -36.67 -38.56
N ALA A 867 5.26 -36.91 -37.91
CA ALA A 867 6.29 -37.91 -38.21
C ALA A 867 6.84 -38.06 -39.67
N ARG A 868 8.13 -37.72 -39.84
CA ARG A 868 9.22 -38.71 -40.08
C ARG A 868 10.58 -38.07 -40.35
N SER A 869 11.49 -38.15 -39.38
CA SER A 869 12.91 -38.55 -39.54
C SER A 869 13.59 -38.37 -38.18
N GLY A 870 14.53 -39.25 -37.82
CA GLY A 870 15.20 -39.19 -36.53
C GLY A 870 16.64 -38.74 -36.69
N LEU A 871 17.05 -37.72 -35.92
CA LEU A 871 18.38 -37.56 -35.31
C LEU A 871 18.39 -36.32 -34.40
N ILE A 872 19.27 -36.32 -33.38
CA ILE A 872 19.51 -35.22 -32.44
C ILE A 872 18.29 -34.75 -31.60
N THR A 873 17.79 -35.64 -30.73
CA THR A 873 17.21 -35.18 -29.46
C THR A 873 18.33 -34.69 -28.53
N ARG A 874 18.76 -33.43 -28.67
CA ARG A 874 19.51 -32.77 -27.59
C ARG A 874 18.59 -32.70 -26.38
N ALA A 875 18.90 -33.49 -25.35
CA ALA A 875 18.19 -33.41 -24.08
C ALA A 875 18.27 -31.97 -23.56
N VAL A 876 17.13 -31.37 -23.23
CA VAL A 876 17.09 -30.02 -22.66
C VAL A 876 17.82 -30.07 -21.33
N GLN A 877 18.96 -29.37 -21.24
CA GLN A 877 19.75 -29.33 -20.03
C GLN A 877 18.90 -28.74 -18.89
N SER A 878 18.92 -29.42 -17.75
CA SER A 878 18.10 -29.07 -16.59
C SER A 878 18.86 -28.08 -15.70
N TYR A 879 18.17 -27.16 -15.02
CA TYR A 879 18.87 -26.24 -14.10
C TYR A 879 19.42 -26.99 -12.88
N ALA A 880 18.89 -28.17 -12.53
CA ALA A 880 19.48 -29.03 -11.51
C ALA A 880 20.87 -29.59 -11.91
N SER A 881 21.22 -29.53 -13.20
CA SER A 881 22.58 -29.82 -13.70
C SER A 881 23.51 -28.59 -13.79
N THR A 882 23.03 -27.39 -13.41
CA THR A 882 23.82 -26.16 -13.44
C THR A 882 24.79 -26.08 -12.26
N SER A 883 26.07 -25.79 -12.55
CA SER A 883 27.07 -25.51 -11.52
C SER A 883 26.86 -24.11 -10.93
N ILE A 884 26.30 -24.06 -9.73
CA ILE A 884 26.16 -22.83 -8.94
C ILE A 884 27.52 -22.45 -8.35
N VAL A 885 27.94 -21.20 -8.54
CA VAL A 885 29.14 -20.61 -7.93
C VAL A 885 28.88 -20.28 -6.45
N GLY A 886 27.68 -19.77 -6.17
CA GLY A 886 27.16 -19.60 -4.82
C GLY A 886 25.88 -18.75 -4.80
N ARG A 887 25.39 -18.42 -3.61
CA ARG A 887 24.14 -17.67 -3.42
C ARG A 887 24.37 -16.17 -3.31
N VAL A 888 23.59 -15.38 -4.04
CA VAL A 888 23.51 -13.92 -3.89
C VAL A 888 22.38 -13.53 -2.93
N SER A 889 21.20 -14.14 -3.06
CA SER A 889 20.07 -13.90 -2.17
C SER A 889 19.11 -15.09 -2.14
N SER A 890 18.29 -15.20 -1.10
CA SER A 890 17.11 -16.06 -1.05
C SER A 890 16.13 -15.59 0.02
N SER A 891 14.83 -15.77 -0.23
CA SER A 891 13.78 -15.47 0.73
C SER A 891 12.68 -16.53 0.71
N GLN A 892 11.85 -16.57 1.76
CA GLN A 892 10.79 -17.58 1.96
C GLN A 892 9.46 -16.92 2.31
N ASN A 893 8.35 -17.61 2.03
CA ASN A 893 6.98 -17.18 2.34
C ASN A 893 6.72 -15.71 1.92
N GLN A 894 7.08 -15.38 0.68
CA GLN A 894 6.91 -14.03 0.15
C GLN A 894 5.49 -13.85 -0.39
N PRO A 895 4.84 -12.69 -0.16
CA PRO A 895 3.59 -12.35 -0.82
C PRO A 895 3.83 -12.11 -2.32
N ARG A 896 2.76 -11.81 -3.04
CA ARG A 896 2.89 -11.11 -4.33
C ARG A 896 3.14 -9.63 -4.11
N ASP A 897 3.68 -8.96 -5.12
CA ASP A 897 3.89 -7.52 -5.13
C ASP A 897 2.56 -6.75 -5.29
N TRP A 898 2.55 -5.52 -4.77
CA TRP A 898 1.40 -4.60 -4.83
C TRP A 898 1.20 -4.09 -6.25
N ALA A 899 -0.03 -4.19 -6.73
CA ALA A 899 -0.45 -3.87 -8.09
C ALA A 899 -1.12 -2.49 -8.22
N ILE A 900 -1.32 -1.78 -7.11
CA ILE A 900 -1.78 -0.39 -7.03
C ILE A 900 -0.77 0.49 -6.27
N GLU A 901 -0.52 1.69 -6.79
CA GLU A 901 0.16 2.76 -6.05
C GLU A 901 -0.71 3.16 -4.83
N SER A 902 -0.23 2.82 -3.64
CA SER A 902 -0.99 2.96 -2.41
C SER A 902 -1.26 4.45 -2.10
N GLY A 903 -2.48 4.73 -1.61
CA GLY A 903 -2.92 6.10 -1.30
C GLY A 903 -2.14 6.82 -0.19
N ILE A 904 -1.11 6.19 0.39
CA ILE A 904 -0.15 6.78 1.34
C ILE A 904 1.19 7.22 0.69
N GLY A 905 1.35 7.07 -0.63
CA GLY A 905 2.51 7.57 -1.38
C GLY A 905 3.60 6.53 -1.60
N LEU A 906 3.23 5.25 -1.70
CA LEU A 906 4.13 4.16 -2.05
C LEU A 906 3.72 3.65 -3.44
N GLY A 907 4.66 3.70 -4.39
CA GLY A 907 4.47 3.13 -5.72
C GLY A 907 4.24 1.62 -5.69
N PHE A 908 3.92 1.07 -6.86
CA PHE A 908 3.85 -0.38 -7.09
C PHE A 908 5.15 -1.06 -6.60
N SER A 909 5.06 -2.16 -5.85
CA SER A 909 6.27 -2.81 -5.32
C SER A 909 6.96 -3.70 -6.35
N ASP A 910 8.27 -3.85 -6.20
CA ASP A 910 9.07 -4.87 -6.87
C ASP A 910 10.15 -5.40 -5.91
N GLN A 911 10.89 -6.40 -6.37
CA GLN A 911 11.94 -7.08 -5.63
C GLN A 911 13.30 -6.62 -6.16
N GLN A 912 13.94 -5.71 -5.43
CA GLN A 912 15.26 -5.16 -5.73
C GLN A 912 16.36 -5.95 -5.00
N ILE A 913 17.26 -6.59 -5.75
CA ILE A 913 18.42 -7.34 -5.22
C ILE A 913 19.72 -6.72 -5.76
N SER A 914 20.41 -5.95 -4.93
CA SER A 914 21.74 -5.41 -5.24
C SER A 914 22.85 -6.43 -4.93
N PHE A 915 23.79 -6.57 -5.86
CA PHE A 915 24.93 -7.48 -5.84
C PHE A 915 26.22 -6.68 -6.04
N THR A 916 27.07 -6.67 -5.01
CA THR A 916 28.36 -5.96 -4.96
C THR A 916 29.54 -6.91 -5.15
N GLY A 917 29.36 -7.98 -5.94
CA GLY A 917 30.38 -8.99 -6.20
C GLY A 917 30.58 -10.02 -5.07
N GLN A 918 29.82 -9.98 -3.97
CA GLN A 918 29.91 -10.93 -2.87
C GLN A 918 28.78 -11.98 -2.90
N TYR A 919 29.12 -13.25 -2.65
CA TYR A 919 28.18 -14.37 -2.62
C TYR A 919 28.56 -15.41 -1.54
N GLN A 920 27.60 -16.22 -1.10
CA GLN A 920 27.84 -17.33 -0.16
C GLN A 920 28.20 -18.61 -0.91
N THR A 921 29.34 -19.24 -0.59
CA THR A 921 29.81 -20.49 -1.26
C THR A 921 28.96 -21.71 -0.91
N THR A 922 28.31 -21.72 0.26
CA THR A 922 27.28 -22.71 0.63
C THR A 922 26.13 -22.01 1.36
N PRO A 923 24.87 -22.49 1.25
CA PRO A 923 23.69 -21.76 1.76
C PRO A 923 23.55 -21.62 3.28
N THR A 924 24.55 -22.04 4.06
CA THR A 924 24.49 -22.20 5.52
C THR A 924 25.85 -21.94 6.20
N SER A 925 26.80 -21.29 5.52
CA SER A 925 28.15 -21.05 6.09
C SER A 925 28.34 -19.66 6.66
N GLY A 926 27.51 -18.68 6.30
CA GLY A 926 27.76 -17.25 6.53
C GLY A 926 29.02 -16.70 5.86
N VAL A 927 29.82 -17.52 5.16
CA VAL A 927 31.10 -17.12 4.55
C VAL A 927 30.84 -16.52 3.17
N PHE A 928 31.00 -15.21 3.07
CA PHE A 928 30.96 -14.48 1.80
C PHE A 928 32.31 -14.55 1.11
N THR A 929 32.28 -14.84 -0.19
CA THR A 929 33.42 -14.88 -1.09
C THR A 929 33.22 -13.82 -2.17
N GLU A 930 34.30 -13.16 -2.57
CA GLU A 930 34.29 -12.18 -3.67
C GLU A 930 34.37 -12.92 -5.01
N ALA A 931 33.59 -12.49 -5.98
CA ALA A 931 33.61 -12.99 -7.34
C ALA A 931 34.86 -12.49 -8.08
N ASP A 932 35.45 -13.36 -8.89
CA ASP A 932 36.66 -13.02 -9.65
C ASP A 932 36.33 -12.01 -10.74
N THR A 933 37.00 -10.86 -10.71
CA THR A 933 36.85 -9.80 -11.70
C THR A 933 37.18 -10.23 -13.14
N ALA A 934 38.02 -11.26 -13.32
CA ALA A 934 38.35 -11.79 -14.64
C ALA A 934 37.34 -12.84 -15.17
N THR A 935 36.41 -13.31 -14.32
CA THR A 935 35.46 -14.37 -14.67
C THR A 935 34.10 -13.79 -15.09
N PRO A 936 33.56 -14.15 -16.27
CA PRO A 936 32.19 -13.79 -16.65
C PRO A 936 31.14 -14.66 -15.95
N TYR A 937 30.10 -14.03 -15.41
CA TYR A 937 28.99 -14.65 -14.67
C TYR A 937 27.61 -14.32 -15.27
N ARG A 938 26.57 -14.96 -14.71
CA ARG A 938 25.14 -14.62 -14.84
C ARG A 938 24.46 -14.76 -13.48
N LEU A 939 23.32 -14.11 -13.27
CA LEU A 939 22.41 -14.37 -12.15
C LEU A 939 21.33 -15.36 -12.60
N LEU A 940 21.12 -16.40 -11.80
CA LEU A 940 20.05 -17.38 -11.93
C LEU A 940 18.97 -17.08 -10.87
N LEU A 941 17.85 -16.51 -11.29
CA LEU A 941 16.66 -16.32 -10.46
C LEU A 941 15.76 -17.56 -10.55
N ARG A 942 15.31 -18.06 -9.41
CA ARG A 942 14.40 -19.22 -9.30
C ARG A 942 13.32 -18.94 -8.27
N THR A 943 12.04 -19.14 -8.62
CA THR A 943 10.89 -18.92 -7.71
C THR A 943 10.00 -20.16 -7.68
N LEU A 944 9.69 -20.65 -6.48
CA LEU A 944 8.84 -21.82 -6.28
C LEU A 944 7.36 -21.48 -6.48
N LYS A 945 6.64 -22.27 -7.28
CA LYS A 945 5.20 -22.09 -7.47
C LYS A 945 4.41 -22.40 -6.20
N THR A 946 3.31 -21.69 -6.01
CA THR A 946 2.59 -21.49 -4.74
C THR A 946 2.35 -22.77 -3.93
N THR A 947 1.95 -23.86 -4.59
CA THR A 947 1.60 -25.15 -3.97
C THR A 947 2.49 -26.33 -4.38
N ALA A 948 3.58 -26.08 -5.12
CA ALA A 948 4.36 -27.13 -5.78
C ALA A 948 5.51 -27.71 -4.90
N ASP A 949 5.95 -28.94 -5.17
CA ASP A 949 7.00 -29.61 -4.38
C ASP A 949 8.39 -28.97 -4.68
N PRO A 950 9.08 -28.35 -3.69
CA PRO A 950 10.40 -27.75 -3.89
C PRO A 950 11.48 -28.72 -4.40
N LYS A 951 11.28 -30.05 -4.27
CA LYS A 951 12.22 -31.08 -4.74
C LYS A 951 12.10 -31.38 -6.23
N VAL A 952 11.01 -30.98 -6.87
CA VAL A 952 10.72 -31.29 -8.28
C VAL A 952 11.10 -30.10 -9.15
N GLU A 953 11.87 -30.32 -10.22
CA GLU A 953 12.46 -29.23 -10.99
C GLU A 953 11.41 -28.29 -11.62
N SER A 954 10.34 -28.87 -12.18
CA SER A 954 9.22 -28.16 -12.83
C SER A 954 8.30 -27.39 -11.86
N SER A 955 8.49 -27.55 -10.55
CA SER A 955 7.85 -26.74 -9.50
C SER A 955 8.42 -25.32 -9.42
N TRP A 956 9.58 -25.05 -10.02
CA TRP A 956 10.22 -23.74 -10.01
C TRP A 956 10.08 -23.05 -11.36
N GLU A 957 9.71 -21.78 -11.34
CA GLU A 957 9.98 -20.88 -12.45
C GLU A 957 11.42 -20.40 -12.38
N SER A 958 12.02 -20.13 -13.54
CA SER A 958 13.41 -19.73 -13.66
C SER A 958 13.59 -18.62 -14.68
N TRP A 959 14.57 -17.75 -14.42
CA TRP A 959 15.11 -16.76 -15.34
C TRP A 959 16.63 -16.72 -15.20
N LEU A 960 17.32 -16.45 -16.30
CA LEU A 960 18.78 -16.39 -16.37
C LEU A 960 19.18 -15.05 -16.99
N SER A 961 19.97 -14.25 -16.27
CA SER A 961 20.33 -12.91 -16.72
C SER A 961 21.19 -12.94 -17.99
N PRO A 962 21.26 -11.81 -18.72
CA PRO A 962 22.40 -11.50 -19.58
C PRO A 962 23.74 -11.70 -18.86
N PRO A 963 24.82 -12.06 -19.57
CA PRO A 963 26.13 -12.28 -18.97
C PRO A 963 26.81 -10.96 -18.60
N PHE A 964 27.64 -10.98 -17.55
CA PHE A 964 28.38 -9.81 -17.10
C PHE A 964 29.76 -10.16 -16.53
N THR A 965 30.65 -9.19 -16.46
CA THR A 965 31.89 -9.23 -15.66
C THR A 965 31.82 -8.21 -14.53
N LEU A 966 32.77 -8.28 -13.59
CA LEU A 966 32.88 -7.35 -12.49
C LEU A 966 34.25 -6.67 -12.54
N SER A 967 34.32 -5.36 -12.35
CA SER A 967 35.61 -4.66 -12.25
C SER A 967 35.79 -3.97 -10.89
N ARG A 968 37.01 -4.09 -10.36
CA ARG A 968 37.46 -3.24 -9.25
C ARG A 968 37.89 -1.89 -9.84
N VAL A 969 37.16 -0.82 -9.53
CA VAL A 969 37.58 0.55 -9.87
C VAL A 969 38.85 0.87 -9.09
N LEU A 970 40.00 0.77 -9.74
CA LEU A 970 41.24 1.29 -9.19
C LEU A 970 41.13 2.82 -9.16
N ARG A 971 40.89 3.35 -7.95
CA ARG A 971 41.01 4.78 -7.66
C ARG A 971 42.42 5.07 -7.13
N CYS A 972 43.00 6.16 -7.58
CA CYS A 972 44.24 6.68 -7.03
C CYS A 972 44.04 7.18 -5.58
N PRO A 973 45.10 7.24 -4.75
CA PRO A 973 45.06 8.00 -3.51
C PRO A 973 44.61 9.45 -3.80
N GLY A 974 43.48 9.86 -3.22
CA GLY A 974 42.77 11.11 -3.58
C GLY A 974 41.46 10.93 -4.37
N GLY A 975 41.10 9.71 -4.77
CA GLY A 975 39.75 9.35 -5.23
C GLY A 975 39.49 9.40 -6.75
N TYR A 976 40.46 9.88 -7.54
CA TYR A 976 40.39 9.95 -9.01
C TYR A 976 40.44 8.55 -9.67
N PRO A 977 39.75 8.32 -10.80
CA PRO A 977 39.83 7.07 -11.56
C PRO A 977 41.14 6.94 -12.34
N ILE A 978 41.64 5.71 -12.49
CA ILE A 978 42.77 5.40 -13.38
C ILE A 978 42.30 5.29 -14.85
N ALA A 979 43.10 5.80 -15.78
CA ALA A 979 42.90 5.65 -17.23
C ALA A 979 43.60 4.38 -17.78
N ASP A 980 43.19 3.94 -18.97
CA ASP A 980 43.45 2.62 -19.64
C ASP A 980 44.90 2.10 -19.76
N LYS A 981 45.90 2.79 -19.18
CA LYS A 981 47.31 2.34 -19.14
C LYS A 981 47.90 2.23 -17.73
N GLY A 982 47.08 2.31 -16.68
CA GLY A 982 47.48 1.96 -15.31
C GLY A 982 48.23 3.04 -14.52
N TYR A 983 48.26 4.29 -15.00
CA TYR A 983 48.99 5.38 -14.36
C TYR A 983 48.06 6.33 -13.58
N CYS A 984 48.43 6.62 -12.33
CA CYS A 984 47.84 7.68 -11.54
C CYS A 984 48.48 9.04 -11.83
N TYR A 985 47.77 9.91 -12.53
CA TYR A 985 48.16 11.32 -12.69
C TYR A 985 47.70 12.14 -11.48
N SER A 986 48.65 12.74 -10.77
CA SER A 986 48.34 13.81 -9.81
C SER A 986 48.07 15.12 -10.55
N GLN A 987 47.02 15.85 -10.19
CA GLN A 987 46.79 17.21 -10.70
C GLN A 987 47.71 18.22 -9.98
N ASN A 988 49.02 18.09 -10.22
CA ASN A 988 50.03 19.08 -9.80
C ASN A 988 51.10 19.29 -10.90
N SER A 989 50.63 19.45 -12.14
CA SER A 989 51.42 19.94 -13.28
C SER A 989 50.64 21.00 -14.08
N TYR A 990 49.99 21.93 -13.37
CA TYR A 990 49.26 23.05 -13.97
C TYR A 990 50.20 24.23 -14.24
N THR A 991 50.97 24.14 -15.34
CA THR A 991 51.81 25.24 -15.85
C THR A 991 51.64 25.34 -17.36
N GLY A 992 50.99 26.42 -17.86
CA GLY A 992 50.93 26.73 -19.29
C GLY A 992 49.61 26.41 -20.01
N ASP A 993 48.61 27.27 -19.81
CA ASP A 993 47.89 27.97 -20.87
C ASP A 993 47.51 27.25 -22.19
N THR A 994 46.19 27.13 -22.45
CA THR A 994 45.65 26.86 -23.80
C THR A 994 44.90 28.04 -24.48
N PRO A 995 45.49 29.24 -24.62
CA PRO A 995 45.09 30.20 -25.66
C PRO A 995 45.92 30.08 -26.95
N PHE A 996 47.20 29.66 -26.90
CA PHE A 996 48.14 29.85 -28.01
C PHE A 996 47.68 29.19 -29.34
N LYS A 997 47.15 27.96 -29.30
CA LYS A 997 46.57 27.31 -30.50
C LYS A 997 45.29 27.98 -31.03
N LYS A 998 44.51 28.68 -30.19
CA LYS A 998 43.37 29.50 -30.64
C LYS A 998 43.77 30.92 -31.07
N PHE A 999 44.95 31.39 -30.68
CA PHE A 999 45.55 32.64 -31.14
C PHE A 999 46.22 32.47 -32.51
N VAL A 1000 47.06 31.43 -32.68
CA VAL A 1000 47.69 31.09 -33.98
C VAL A 1000 46.64 30.80 -35.06
N ASN A 1001 45.59 30.01 -34.76
CA ASN A 1001 44.50 29.78 -35.72
C ASN A 1001 43.56 30.99 -35.92
N LYS A 1002 43.80 32.13 -35.27
CA LYS A 1002 43.12 33.41 -35.57
C LYS A 1002 44.05 34.43 -36.25
N LEU A 1003 45.36 34.39 -36.02
CA LEU A 1003 46.32 35.10 -36.88
C LEU A 1003 46.39 34.48 -38.29
N ASN A 1004 46.28 33.17 -38.42
CA ASN A 1004 46.27 32.52 -39.74
C ASN A 1004 44.99 32.78 -40.57
N ILE A 1005 43.97 33.42 -40.02
CA ILE A 1005 42.83 33.95 -40.79
C ILE A 1005 43.09 35.41 -41.24
N ALA A 1006 44.04 36.11 -40.60
CA ALA A 1006 44.49 37.45 -40.99
C ALA A 1006 45.69 37.44 -41.96
N MET A 1007 46.16 36.26 -42.39
CA MET A 1007 47.25 36.09 -43.37
C MET A 1007 46.87 35.18 -44.55
N THR A 1008 45.59 35.21 -44.96
CA THR A 1008 45.13 34.58 -46.23
C THR A 1008 44.52 35.60 -47.20
N ASP A 1009 44.35 36.87 -46.78
CA ASP A 1009 44.04 38.01 -47.66
C ASP A 1009 45.29 38.73 -48.20
N PHE A 1010 46.49 38.32 -47.78
CA PHE A 1010 47.75 38.78 -48.36
C PHE A 1010 48.48 37.65 -49.08
N GLN A 1011 48.94 37.95 -50.29
CA GLN A 1011 49.80 37.12 -51.13
C GLN A 1011 49.17 35.85 -51.72
N ASN A 1012 48.00 36.03 -52.36
CA ASN A 1012 47.74 35.44 -53.69
C ASN A 1012 48.72 36.02 -54.75
N LEU A 1013 50.03 35.94 -54.48
CA LEU A 1013 51.13 36.39 -55.34
C LEU A 1013 52.11 35.22 -55.43
N GLY A 1014 52.05 34.49 -56.55
CA GLY A 1014 52.84 33.27 -56.76
C GLY A 1014 54.29 33.52 -57.20
N ALA A 1015 54.91 32.46 -57.74
CA ALA A 1015 56.34 32.33 -58.07
C ALA A 1015 57.22 31.96 -56.84
N PRO A 1016 58.43 31.35 -57.03
CA PRO A 1016 58.55 29.94 -56.65
C PRO A 1016 59.82 29.53 -55.86
N LEU A 1017 59.91 28.21 -55.59
CA LEU A 1017 61.02 27.41 -55.04
C LEU A 1017 62.44 27.85 -55.43
N PRO A 1018 63.44 27.56 -54.56
CA PRO A 1018 64.41 26.54 -54.96
C PRO A 1018 64.83 25.50 -53.88
N HIS A 1019 64.99 24.26 -54.34
CA HIS A 1019 65.95 23.21 -53.95
C HIS A 1019 66.25 22.86 -52.47
N CYS A 1020 65.66 21.75 -52.00
CA CYS A 1020 66.41 20.52 -51.67
C CYS A 1020 65.42 19.33 -51.50
N LEU A 1021 65.41 18.35 -52.42
CA LEU A 1021 64.37 17.30 -52.48
C LEU A 1021 64.78 16.04 -53.28
N THR A 1022 64.46 14.83 -52.77
CA THR A 1022 64.49 13.48 -53.43
C THR A 1022 65.91 12.94 -53.78
N SER A 1023 66.29 11.64 -53.75
CA SER A 1023 65.67 10.28 -53.56
C SER A 1023 66.68 9.36 -52.78
N ALA A 1024 66.70 8.01 -52.69
CA ALA A 1024 65.91 6.89 -53.26
C ALA A 1024 65.98 5.57 -52.44
N CYS A 1025 64.84 4.84 -52.41
CA CYS A 1025 64.57 3.39 -52.49
C CYS A 1025 65.64 2.24 -52.37
N VAL A 1026 65.25 1.17 -51.62
CA VAL A 1026 65.14 -0.28 -52.06
C VAL A 1026 66.33 -1.29 -51.93
N LEU A 1027 66.29 -2.22 -50.94
CA LEU A 1027 66.19 -3.73 -51.09
C LEU A 1027 66.43 -4.63 -49.82
N TYR A 1028 65.73 -5.79 -49.78
CA TYR A 1028 65.96 -7.15 -49.16
C TYR A 1028 66.34 -7.42 -47.66
N GLY A 1029 65.90 -8.59 -47.14
CA GLY A 1029 66.58 -9.33 -46.03
C GLY A 1029 65.72 -10.21 -45.07
N GLU A 1030 65.34 -11.44 -45.46
CA GLU A 1030 64.41 -12.37 -44.75
C GLU A 1030 64.80 -12.97 -43.36
N ASN A 1031 63.77 -13.54 -42.67
CA ASN A 1031 63.71 -14.85 -41.94
C ASN A 1031 63.93 -15.03 -40.41
N TRP A 1032 62.95 -15.77 -39.83
CA TRP A 1032 63.04 -16.85 -38.78
C TRP A 1032 63.26 -16.48 -37.29
N TRP A 1033 62.74 -17.22 -36.29
CA TRP A 1033 61.66 -18.24 -36.19
C TRP A 1033 61.12 -18.36 -34.73
N ASN A 1034 60.23 -19.33 -34.46
CA ASN A 1034 59.57 -19.59 -33.16
C ASN A 1034 60.49 -19.79 -31.93
N ALA A 1035 60.03 -19.37 -30.75
CA ALA A 1035 60.46 -19.90 -29.44
C ALA A 1035 59.31 -19.89 -28.39
N GLN A 1036 59.21 -20.95 -27.58
CA GLN A 1036 58.23 -21.13 -26.49
C GLN A 1036 58.87 -20.91 -25.09
N PRO A 1037 58.09 -20.81 -23.99
CA PRO A 1037 58.55 -20.19 -22.74
C PRO A 1037 59.34 -21.14 -21.83
N VAL A 1038 60.17 -20.55 -20.94
CA VAL A 1038 60.92 -21.30 -19.89
C VAL A 1038 60.87 -20.56 -18.55
N HIS A 1039 60.52 -21.29 -17.48
CA HIS A 1039 60.54 -20.82 -16.09
C HIS A 1039 61.96 -20.67 -15.51
N ARG A 1040 62.16 -19.82 -14.47
CA ARG A 1040 62.42 -20.31 -13.09
C ARG A 1040 62.56 -19.21 -12.01
N HIS A 1041 62.45 -19.66 -10.76
CA HIS A 1041 62.43 -18.86 -9.52
C HIS A 1041 63.76 -18.19 -9.12
N SER A 1042 63.68 -17.08 -8.38
CA SER A 1042 64.37 -16.87 -7.08
C SER A 1042 63.78 -15.61 -6.38
N ARG A 1043 63.21 -15.72 -5.17
CA ARG A 1043 63.80 -15.66 -3.81
C ARG A 1043 64.19 -14.25 -3.30
N LYS A 1044 63.42 -13.80 -2.29
CA LYS A 1044 63.81 -13.04 -1.07
C LYS A 1044 64.93 -11.98 -1.13
N LEU A 1045 64.55 -10.71 -0.93
CA LEU A 1045 65.11 -9.77 0.06
C LEU A 1045 63.88 -9.07 0.72
N THR A 1046 63.69 -8.81 2.02
CA THR A 1046 64.52 -8.47 3.21
C THR A 1046 65.03 -7.03 3.29
N GLY A 1047 64.62 -6.31 4.35
CA GLY A 1047 65.52 -5.40 5.07
C GLY A 1047 65.46 -3.90 4.75
N ALA A 1048 64.41 -3.23 5.25
CA ALA A 1048 64.42 -1.94 5.99
C ALA A 1048 65.13 -0.67 5.47
N GLN A 1049 64.65 0.47 6.00
CA GLN A 1049 65.24 1.82 5.96
C GLN A 1049 65.25 2.56 4.60
N LEU A 1050 65.04 3.88 4.53
CA LEU A 1050 64.20 4.82 5.31
C LEU A 1050 64.20 6.15 4.55
N SER A 1051 63.05 6.75 4.24
CA SER A 1051 62.96 8.14 3.78
C SER A 1051 62.74 9.09 4.97
N TYR A 1052 63.31 10.29 4.89
CA TYR A 1052 63.34 11.27 5.99
C TYR A 1052 61.99 11.99 6.22
N SER A 1053 61.68 12.30 7.48
CA SER A 1053 60.62 13.26 7.85
C SER A 1053 60.79 13.86 9.26
N VAL A 1054 61.37 15.07 9.37
CA VAL A 1054 61.20 15.94 10.56
C VAL A 1054 61.30 17.42 10.15
N HIS A 1055 60.35 18.25 10.65
CA HIS A 1055 60.28 19.72 10.75
C HIS A 1055 59.08 20.35 10.00
N GLN A 1056 58.26 21.22 10.60
CA GLN A 1056 58.02 21.49 12.03
C GLN A 1056 56.68 22.28 12.19
N ILE A 1057 56.05 22.22 13.38
CA ILE A 1057 55.45 23.31 14.21
C ILE A 1057 54.92 24.58 13.46
N GLU A 1058 53.71 25.13 13.67
CA GLU A 1058 52.97 25.36 14.93
C GLU A 1058 51.43 25.56 14.75
N LEU A 1059 50.75 26.08 15.79
CA LEU A 1059 49.38 26.63 15.82
C LEU A 1059 48.20 25.64 15.70
N LEU A 1060 48.22 24.63 16.58
CA LEU A 1060 47.00 23.97 17.06
C LEU A 1060 46.63 24.53 18.44
N ALA A 1061 45.74 25.54 18.47
CA ALA A 1061 45.16 26.12 19.68
C ALA A 1061 43.78 26.71 19.33
N ILE A 1062 42.87 26.81 20.31
CA ILE A 1062 41.48 27.27 20.14
C ILE A 1062 40.63 26.32 19.25
N TYR A 1063 40.48 25.06 19.67
CA TYR A 1063 39.28 24.29 19.33
C TYR A 1063 38.86 23.27 20.40
N GLU A 1064 39.81 22.59 21.05
CA GLU A 1064 39.55 21.62 22.13
C GLU A 1064 39.20 22.28 23.50
N GLY A 1065 38.56 23.45 23.47
CA GLY A 1065 38.37 24.33 24.65
C GLY A 1065 36.93 24.60 25.09
N SER A 1066 35.92 23.97 24.47
CA SER A 1066 34.51 24.40 24.62
C SER A 1066 33.46 23.29 24.79
N GLN A 1067 33.86 22.03 25.01
CA GLN A 1067 32.94 20.88 25.07
C GLN A 1067 33.17 19.95 26.28
N ALA A 1068 33.34 20.51 27.48
CA ALA A 1068 33.38 19.74 28.72
C ALA A 1068 33.08 20.55 30.00
N GLN A 1069 31.90 21.19 30.13
CA GLN A 1069 31.24 21.39 31.43
C GLN A 1069 29.80 21.89 31.32
N GLU A 1070 28.91 21.33 32.14
CA GLU A 1070 27.61 21.90 32.44
C GLU A 1070 27.77 22.93 33.57
N HIS A 1071 27.06 24.07 33.50
CA HIS A 1071 26.13 24.52 34.55
C HIS A 1071 25.41 25.83 34.13
N PRO A 1072 24.28 26.19 34.77
CA PRO A 1072 23.38 27.21 34.24
C PRO A 1072 23.66 28.61 34.79
N ASP A 1073 23.63 29.62 33.91
CA ASP A 1073 22.80 30.81 34.16
C ASP A 1073 22.59 31.64 32.88
N CYS A 1074 21.55 32.48 32.88
CA CYS A 1074 21.33 33.46 31.81
C CYS A 1074 21.96 34.80 32.20
N THR A 1075 23.03 35.26 31.52
CA THR A 1075 23.23 36.67 31.09
C THR A 1075 24.58 36.90 30.42
N GLN A 1076 24.56 37.24 29.12
CA GLN A 1076 25.21 38.43 28.54
C GLN A 1076 25.11 38.36 27.00
N ARG A 1077 24.50 39.39 26.39
CA ARG A 1077 24.78 39.76 25.01
C ARG A 1077 25.92 40.77 25.03
N ASP A 1078 26.96 40.56 24.22
CA ASP A 1078 27.29 41.43 23.08
C ASP A 1078 28.60 40.98 22.42
N GLN A 1079 28.93 41.57 21.26
CA GLN A 1079 30.16 41.34 20.47
C GLN A 1079 30.30 39.95 19.80
N MET A 1080 29.40 39.63 18.86
CA MET A 1080 29.82 38.84 17.69
C MET A 1080 30.80 39.67 16.86
N ASN A 1081 31.95 39.11 16.50
CA ASN A 1081 32.96 39.84 15.74
C ASN A 1081 32.83 39.65 14.22
N ASP A 1082 33.54 40.50 13.47
CA ASP A 1082 33.44 40.61 12.01
C ASP A 1082 33.81 39.30 11.27
N GLN A 1083 34.58 38.41 11.92
CA GLN A 1083 34.98 37.11 11.38
C GLN A 1083 33.87 36.06 11.54
N GLN A 1084 33.15 36.09 12.67
CA GLN A 1084 31.95 35.28 12.90
C GLN A 1084 30.78 35.73 12.02
N ALA A 1085 30.61 37.03 11.81
CA ALA A 1085 29.62 37.58 10.88
C ALA A 1085 29.86 37.10 9.44
N ARG A 1086 31.13 37.07 8.99
CA ARG A 1086 31.51 36.55 7.67
C ARG A 1086 31.31 35.03 7.54
N ALA A 1087 31.50 34.26 8.62
CA ALA A 1087 31.18 32.83 8.63
C ALA A 1087 29.66 32.58 8.47
N TYR A 1088 28.82 33.30 9.21
CA TYR A 1088 27.36 33.23 9.06
C TYR A 1088 26.90 33.67 7.67
N ALA A 1089 27.45 34.77 7.12
CA ALA A 1089 27.14 35.26 5.78
C ALA A 1089 27.63 34.33 4.63
N PHE A 1090 28.53 33.40 4.91
CA PHE A 1090 28.95 32.33 4.00
C PHE A 1090 28.02 31.10 4.10
N MET A 1091 27.59 30.75 5.31
CA MET A 1091 26.63 29.65 5.53
C MET A 1091 25.22 30.00 5.01
N SER A 1092 24.81 31.28 5.06
CA SER A 1092 23.51 31.74 4.55
C SER A 1092 23.41 31.81 3.02
N GLN A 1093 24.41 31.33 2.26
CA GLN A 1093 24.40 31.28 0.80
C GLN A 1093 24.13 29.88 0.24
N PHE A 1094 23.87 28.90 1.11
CA PHE A 1094 23.41 27.57 0.71
C PHE A 1094 21.92 27.43 1.02
N ASP A 1095 21.10 27.35 -0.03
CA ASP A 1095 19.64 27.25 0.06
C ASP A 1095 19.20 25.85 0.51
N VAL A 1096 19.39 25.59 1.80
CA VAL A 1096 18.94 24.39 2.50
C VAL A 1096 17.84 24.82 3.47
N THR A 1097 16.61 24.38 3.21
CA THR A 1097 15.42 24.78 4.00
C THR A 1097 15.44 24.15 5.40
N ILE A 1098 16.22 24.73 6.31
CA ILE A 1098 16.17 24.43 7.74
C ILE A 1098 14.81 24.90 8.26
N ARG A 1099 13.91 23.96 8.58
CA ARG A 1099 12.71 24.27 9.35
C ARG A 1099 13.15 24.68 10.76
N HIS A 1100 12.63 25.81 11.24
CA HIS A 1100 12.92 26.29 12.59
C HIS A 1100 12.55 25.24 13.64
N ILE A 1101 13.42 25.12 14.65
CA ILE A 1101 13.12 24.45 15.91
C ILE A 1101 12.59 25.53 16.84
N ASP A 1102 11.27 25.61 16.99
CA ASP A 1102 10.63 26.36 18.08
C ASP A 1102 10.45 25.44 19.28
N GLY A 1103 11.45 25.46 20.17
CA GLY A 1103 11.35 24.91 21.53
C GLY A 1103 10.81 25.98 22.49
N GLU A 1104 9.87 25.63 23.35
CA GLU A 1104 9.11 26.60 24.15
C GLU A 1104 9.93 27.29 25.24
N CYS A 1105 9.63 28.56 25.51
CA CYS A 1105 9.92 29.26 26.77
C CYS A 1105 8.76 30.18 27.15
N ASN A 1106 7.72 29.62 27.76
CA ASN A 1106 6.63 30.38 28.38
C ASN A 1106 6.91 30.59 29.87
N HIS A 1107 7.15 31.85 30.30
CA HIS A 1107 6.58 32.50 31.49
C HIS A 1107 7.38 33.73 31.93
N VAL A 1108 6.70 34.89 32.01
CA VAL A 1108 6.53 35.79 33.19
C VAL A 1108 5.82 37.06 32.68
N ALA A 1109 5.07 37.75 33.54
CA ALA A 1109 4.18 38.85 33.16
C ALA A 1109 4.66 40.25 33.60
N ASN A 1110 4.11 41.28 32.95
CA ASN A 1110 3.99 42.68 33.38
C ASN A 1110 5.26 43.48 33.77
N ALA A 1111 5.61 44.48 32.95
CA ALA A 1111 5.90 45.84 33.42
C ALA A 1111 5.85 46.88 32.27
N CYS A 1112 5.67 48.15 32.64
CA CYS A 1112 5.82 49.44 31.92
C CYS A 1112 6.19 49.42 30.41
N ALA A 1113 5.45 50.00 29.46
CA ALA A 1113 4.75 51.31 29.36
C ALA A 1113 5.65 52.51 29.00
N LYS A 1114 5.10 53.38 28.12
CA LYS A 1114 5.61 54.71 27.68
C LYS A 1114 6.83 54.67 26.72
N ASP A 1115 6.99 55.58 25.74
CA ASP A 1115 6.13 56.63 25.14
C ASP A 1115 6.75 57.05 23.78
N GLU A 1116 6.06 57.90 23.00
CA GLU A 1116 6.60 58.91 22.04
C GLU A 1116 7.44 58.46 20.81
N ASP A 1117 7.45 59.16 19.67
CA ASP A 1117 6.38 59.92 18.95
C ASP A 1117 6.85 60.22 17.50
N ASP A 1118 6.03 60.96 16.72
CA ASP A 1118 6.29 61.59 15.40
C ASP A 1118 6.63 60.65 14.20
N GLU A 1119 5.92 60.56 13.06
CA GLU A 1119 5.12 61.47 12.19
C GLU A 1119 5.92 62.02 10.96
N ILE A 1120 5.20 62.21 9.82
CA ILE A 1120 5.63 62.84 8.54
C ILE A 1120 6.57 61.98 7.65
N GLY A 1121 6.40 61.87 6.32
CA GLY A 1121 5.27 62.23 5.46
C GLY A 1121 5.64 62.57 4.00
N VAL A 1122 4.91 61.98 3.03
CA VAL A 1122 4.69 62.43 1.62
C VAL A 1122 5.89 62.48 0.64
N GLY A 1123 5.75 61.93 -0.59
CA GLY A 1123 6.67 62.26 -1.70
C GLY A 1123 6.74 61.34 -2.94
N GLU A 1124 5.75 61.42 -3.85
CA GLU A 1124 5.94 61.22 -5.31
C GLU A 1124 6.09 62.62 -5.99
N PRO A 1125 6.52 62.82 -7.28
CA PRO A 1125 6.44 61.89 -8.44
C PRO A 1125 7.51 61.97 -9.57
N SER A 1126 7.32 61.13 -10.61
CA SER A 1126 7.43 61.42 -12.07
C SER A 1126 8.75 61.35 -12.90
N SER A 1127 8.58 60.74 -14.10
CA SER A 1127 9.11 61.07 -15.45
C SER A 1127 10.50 60.60 -15.97
N GLU A 1128 10.44 59.86 -17.10
CA GLU A 1128 11.24 59.95 -18.36
C GLU A 1128 12.80 59.85 -18.38
N SER A 1129 13.47 59.39 -19.47
CA SER A 1129 13.11 58.41 -20.52
C SER A 1129 14.37 57.85 -21.25
N ALA A 1130 14.22 56.67 -21.86
CA ALA A 1130 15.04 56.01 -22.90
C ALA A 1130 16.54 56.37 -23.15
N SER A 1131 17.42 55.37 -23.04
CA SER A 1131 18.22 54.84 -24.18
C SER A 1131 19.00 53.56 -23.79
N GLY A 1132 19.36 52.73 -24.77
CA GLY A 1132 19.82 51.35 -24.51
C GLY A 1132 21.34 51.13 -24.64
N THR A 1133 21.82 50.07 -23.99
CA THR A 1133 22.67 49.03 -24.62
C THR A 1133 22.78 47.81 -23.70
N SER A 1134 22.93 46.61 -24.29
CA SER A 1134 22.81 45.34 -23.57
C SER A 1134 24.15 44.77 -23.07
N ARG A 1135 24.28 44.62 -21.75
CA ARG A 1135 25.18 43.64 -21.10
C ARG A 1135 24.50 43.07 -19.85
N GLY A 1136 24.52 41.75 -19.72
CA GLY A 1136 23.78 41.04 -18.67
C GLY A 1136 24.34 41.24 -17.27
N ARG A 1137 23.50 40.97 -16.26
CA ARG A 1137 23.90 40.87 -14.85
C ARG A 1137 23.11 39.74 -14.18
N ARG A 1138 23.51 39.36 -12.96
CA ARG A 1138 22.90 38.29 -12.16
C ARG A 1138 21.56 38.75 -11.58
N TRP A 1139 20.61 37.81 -11.49
CA TRP A 1139 19.32 37.94 -10.80
C TRP A 1139 19.53 37.76 -9.29
N ASN A 1140 18.78 38.48 -8.45
CA ASN A 1140 19.09 38.61 -7.03
C ASN A 1140 17.88 38.55 -6.08
N THR A 1141 16.64 38.34 -6.56
CA THR A 1141 15.47 38.07 -5.67
C THR A 1141 14.57 36.93 -6.17
N PHE A 1142 13.80 36.35 -5.24
CA PHE A 1142 12.84 35.27 -5.52
C PHE A 1142 11.63 35.74 -6.36
N GLU A 1143 11.26 37.03 -6.25
CA GLU A 1143 10.19 37.63 -7.05
C GLU A 1143 10.55 37.76 -8.54
N GLU A 1144 11.82 37.94 -8.90
CA GLU A 1144 12.27 37.93 -10.30
C GLU A 1144 12.03 36.55 -10.95
N ALA A 1145 12.20 35.47 -10.20
CA ALA A 1145 11.93 34.11 -10.67
C ALA A 1145 10.43 33.83 -10.84
N LEU A 1146 9.59 34.23 -9.86
CA LEU A 1146 8.13 34.10 -9.95
C LEU A 1146 7.53 34.88 -11.12
N ASN A 1147 7.99 36.12 -11.35
CA ASN A 1147 7.56 36.92 -12.50
C ASN A 1147 7.98 36.29 -13.85
N GLN A 1148 9.11 35.57 -13.92
CA GLN A 1148 9.46 34.79 -15.12
C GLN A 1148 8.59 33.54 -15.30
N VAL A 1149 8.15 32.87 -14.23
CA VAL A 1149 7.18 31.77 -14.35
C VAL A 1149 5.82 32.29 -14.86
N GLU A 1150 5.34 33.43 -14.36
CA GLU A 1150 4.15 34.08 -14.91
C GLU A 1150 4.35 34.55 -16.37
N ASP A 1151 5.52 35.08 -16.75
CA ASP A 1151 5.79 35.47 -18.14
C ASP A 1151 5.89 34.25 -19.06
N TYR A 1152 6.47 33.13 -18.60
CA TYR A 1152 6.46 31.87 -19.35
C TYR A 1152 5.04 31.34 -19.53
N HIS A 1153 4.20 31.41 -18.48
CA HIS A 1153 2.79 31.03 -18.55
C HIS A 1153 1.98 31.98 -19.44
N ARG A 1154 2.20 33.30 -19.36
CA ARG A 1154 1.58 34.29 -20.25
C ARG A 1154 2.02 34.11 -21.70
N ARG A 1155 3.29 33.78 -21.98
CA ARG A 1155 3.78 33.46 -23.33
C ARG A 1155 3.16 32.16 -23.86
N PHE A 1156 3.09 31.12 -23.04
CA PHE A 1156 2.44 29.85 -23.38
C PHE A 1156 0.95 30.04 -23.69
N MET A 1157 0.21 30.75 -22.83
CA MET A 1157 -1.20 31.08 -23.06
C MET A 1157 -1.40 32.02 -24.26
N LYS A 1158 -0.48 32.95 -24.52
CA LYS A 1158 -0.52 33.84 -25.70
C LYS A 1158 -0.22 33.08 -27.00
N ALA A 1159 0.65 32.06 -26.96
CA ALA A 1159 0.89 31.14 -28.08
C ALA A 1159 -0.34 30.25 -28.37
N LEU A 1160 -1.01 29.74 -27.32
CA LEU A 1160 -2.31 29.08 -27.41
C LEU A 1160 -3.39 30.00 -28.01
N THR A 1161 -3.40 31.28 -27.61
CA THR A 1161 -4.37 32.27 -28.14
C THR A 1161 -4.07 32.60 -29.61
N SER A 1162 -2.81 32.65 -30.04
CA SER A 1162 -2.48 32.78 -31.47
C SER A 1162 -2.87 31.55 -32.29
N TYR A 1163 -2.78 30.33 -31.72
CA TYR A 1163 -3.28 29.11 -32.36
C TYR A 1163 -4.80 29.14 -32.57
N ALA A 1164 -5.57 29.70 -31.62
CA ALA A 1164 -7.01 29.90 -31.77
C ALA A 1164 -7.39 31.00 -32.80
N GLY A 1165 -6.44 31.86 -33.16
CA GLY A 1165 -6.59 32.90 -34.19
C GLY A 1165 -6.20 32.47 -35.61
N ASP A 1166 -5.69 31.26 -35.80
CA ASP A 1166 -5.25 30.78 -37.11
C ASP A 1166 -6.46 30.50 -38.03
N LYS A 1167 -6.47 31.16 -39.20
CA LYS A 1167 -7.52 31.00 -40.21
C LYS A 1167 -7.57 29.60 -40.82
N PHE A 1168 -6.48 28.83 -40.78
CA PHE A 1168 -6.45 27.42 -41.18
C PHE A 1168 -7.21 26.55 -40.16
N PHE A 1169 -6.93 26.76 -38.87
CA PHE A 1169 -7.58 26.00 -37.80
C PHE A 1169 -9.07 26.37 -37.65
N GLN A 1170 -9.42 27.65 -37.78
CA GLN A 1170 -10.83 28.06 -37.85
C GLN A 1170 -11.56 27.48 -39.07
N LYS A 1171 -10.87 27.25 -40.20
CA LYS A 1171 -11.47 26.55 -41.36
C LYS A 1171 -11.83 25.09 -41.05
N ILE A 1172 -10.95 24.38 -40.33
CA ILE A 1172 -11.19 22.99 -39.94
C ILE A 1172 -12.34 22.88 -38.94
N VAL A 1173 -12.47 23.85 -38.02
CA VAL A 1173 -13.56 23.88 -37.03
C VAL A 1173 -14.90 24.40 -37.61
N THR A 1174 -14.90 24.99 -38.81
CA THR A 1174 -16.12 25.53 -39.47
C THR A 1174 -16.59 24.74 -40.70
N GLN A 1175 -15.98 23.59 -41.04
CA GLN A 1175 -16.43 22.73 -42.15
C GLN A 1175 -16.72 21.28 -41.72
N VAL A 1176 -17.70 21.11 -40.84
CA VAL A 1176 -18.45 19.83 -40.68
C VAL A 1176 -19.97 20.07 -40.82
N GLU A 1177 -20.36 20.99 -41.69
CA GLU A 1177 -21.66 20.93 -42.36
C GLU A 1177 -21.49 20.08 -43.62
N GLY A 1178 -21.93 18.81 -43.60
CA GLY A 1178 -21.66 17.92 -44.75
C GLY A 1178 -22.00 16.44 -44.66
N PHE A 1179 -22.63 15.93 -43.58
CA PHE A 1179 -23.16 14.55 -43.60
C PHE A 1179 -24.58 14.55 -44.20
N GLY A 1180 -24.68 14.16 -45.48
CA GLY A 1180 -25.93 14.07 -46.21
C GLY A 1180 -26.89 13.06 -45.61
N ARG A 1181 -28.20 13.31 -45.75
CA ARG A 1181 -29.24 12.38 -45.28
C ARG A 1181 -29.29 11.15 -46.16
N TYR A 1182 -29.47 10.00 -45.52
CA TYR A 1182 -29.99 8.80 -46.15
C TYR A 1182 -31.50 8.75 -45.95
N GLU A 1183 -32.26 8.54 -47.02
CA GLU A 1183 -33.71 8.33 -46.96
C GLU A 1183 -34.04 6.99 -47.64
N LEU A 1184 -35.03 6.27 -47.10
CA LEU A 1184 -35.45 4.96 -47.58
C LEU A 1184 -36.84 5.10 -48.20
N THR A 1185 -36.91 5.06 -49.53
CA THR A 1185 -38.12 5.40 -50.29
C THR A 1185 -38.36 4.31 -51.33
N ASP A 1186 -39.58 3.80 -51.40
CA ASP A 1186 -40.00 2.65 -52.23
C ASP A 1186 -39.10 1.40 -52.09
N GLY A 1187 -38.51 1.22 -50.90
CA GLY A 1187 -37.67 0.08 -50.55
C GLY A 1187 -36.20 0.18 -50.99
N VAL A 1188 -35.85 1.25 -51.71
CA VAL A 1188 -34.49 1.59 -52.17
C VAL A 1188 -33.84 2.56 -51.18
N LEU A 1189 -32.53 2.42 -50.95
CA LEU A 1189 -31.76 3.36 -50.13
C LEU A 1189 -31.24 4.51 -51.00
N TRP A 1190 -31.65 5.73 -50.68
CA TRP A 1190 -31.26 6.94 -51.38
C TRP A 1190 -30.25 7.73 -50.56
N GLN A 1191 -29.21 8.23 -51.22
CA GLN A 1191 -28.35 9.28 -50.68
C GLN A 1191 -28.36 10.45 -51.67
N ASN A 1192 -28.80 11.62 -51.23
CA ASN A 1192 -28.84 12.84 -52.06
C ASN A 1192 -29.54 12.67 -53.43
N ASN A 1193 -30.68 11.96 -53.48
CA ASN A 1193 -31.43 11.57 -54.69
C ASN A 1193 -30.74 10.57 -55.65
N GLU A 1194 -29.59 10.01 -55.28
CA GLU A 1194 -28.98 8.89 -56.01
C GLU A 1194 -29.25 7.55 -55.31
N VAL A 1195 -29.41 6.47 -56.09
CA VAL A 1195 -29.65 5.12 -55.59
C VAL A 1195 -28.35 4.52 -55.07
N PHE A 1196 -28.27 4.32 -53.75
CA PHE A 1196 -27.07 3.81 -53.07
C PHE A 1196 -26.98 2.27 -53.06
N GLY A 1197 -28.07 1.57 -53.40
CA GLY A 1197 -28.10 0.11 -53.55
C GLY A 1197 -29.51 -0.48 -53.60
N ASP A 1198 -29.68 -1.64 -54.25
CA ASP A 1198 -30.96 -2.31 -54.49
C ASP A 1198 -30.95 -3.80 -54.11
N ARG A 1199 -31.93 -4.22 -53.27
CA ARG A 1199 -32.24 -5.57 -52.73
C ARG A 1199 -31.16 -6.28 -51.89
N ARG A 1200 -31.43 -7.02 -50.80
CA ARG A 1200 -32.58 -7.76 -50.19
C ARG A 1200 -32.78 -9.24 -50.61
N CYS A 1201 -33.10 -10.05 -49.58
CA CYS A 1201 -33.65 -11.42 -49.55
C CYS A 1201 -32.69 -12.60 -49.85
N VAL A 1202 -32.69 -13.78 -49.20
CA VAL A 1202 -33.62 -14.55 -48.29
C VAL A 1202 -34.40 -15.69 -48.97
N ALA A 1203 -34.20 -16.91 -48.45
CA ALA A 1203 -35.09 -18.09 -48.44
C ALA A 1203 -34.63 -18.95 -47.24
N SER A 1204 -35.45 -19.45 -46.30
CA SER A 1204 -36.79 -20.04 -46.34
C SER A 1204 -36.86 -21.42 -47.07
N GLY A 1205 -37.63 -22.42 -46.62
CA GLY A 1205 -38.59 -22.42 -45.50
C GLY A 1205 -38.87 -23.76 -44.80
N THR A 1206 -39.14 -24.84 -45.55
CA THR A 1206 -40.44 -25.52 -45.42
C THR A 1206 -40.41 -26.92 -44.79
N VAL A 1207 -41.26 -27.12 -43.78
CA VAL A 1207 -41.66 -28.44 -43.26
C VAL A 1207 -42.75 -29.03 -44.16
N ASP A 1208 -42.29 -29.60 -45.27
CA ASP A 1208 -42.76 -30.89 -45.83
C ASP A 1208 -41.62 -31.51 -46.67
N GLY A 1209 -40.38 -31.28 -46.21
CA GLY A 1209 -39.15 -31.85 -46.77
C GLY A 1209 -37.92 -30.94 -46.84
N ARG A 1210 -38.02 -29.59 -46.93
CA ARG A 1210 -36.88 -28.68 -47.29
C ARG A 1210 -36.95 -27.24 -46.71
N THR A 1211 -36.09 -26.96 -45.70
CA THR A 1211 -35.85 -25.80 -44.76
C THR A 1211 -35.39 -24.43 -45.34
N THR A 1212 -35.26 -23.21 -44.70
CA THR A 1212 -35.74 -22.49 -43.45
C THR A 1212 -35.29 -20.98 -43.45
N ARG A 1213 -35.94 -20.04 -42.68
CA ARG A 1213 -35.45 -18.72 -42.11
C ARG A 1213 -35.79 -17.28 -42.72
N GLU A 1214 -36.32 -16.39 -41.84
CA GLU A 1214 -35.90 -15.00 -41.39
C GLU A 1214 -35.71 -13.77 -42.36
N VAL A 1215 -35.98 -12.45 -42.09
CA VAL A 1215 -36.77 -11.59 -41.13
C VAL A 1215 -37.09 -10.19 -41.77
N VAL A 1216 -38.15 -9.44 -41.36
CA VAL A 1216 -38.42 -7.99 -41.68
C VAL A 1216 -38.97 -7.20 -40.44
N LEU A 1217 -39.37 -5.91 -40.56
CA LEU A 1217 -39.01 -4.77 -39.69
C LEU A 1217 -39.94 -3.51 -39.82
N GLU A 1218 -40.29 -2.76 -38.74
CA GLU A 1218 -40.52 -1.27 -38.72
C GLU A 1218 -40.77 -0.62 -37.32
N GLN A 1219 -40.94 0.72 -37.24
CA GLN A 1219 -40.96 1.58 -36.02
C GLN A 1219 -41.84 2.87 -36.24
N PRO A 1220 -41.87 4.00 -35.45
CA PRO A 1220 -41.03 4.49 -34.32
C PRO A 1220 -41.82 5.14 -33.11
N HIS A 1221 -41.09 5.90 -32.25
CA HIS A 1221 -41.55 6.89 -31.23
C HIS A 1221 -42.30 6.36 -29.96
N LYS A 1222 -41.94 6.72 -28.70
CA LYS A 1222 -40.75 7.41 -28.16
C LYS A 1222 -40.58 7.17 -26.63
N MET A 1223 -39.34 6.96 -26.16
CA MET A 1223 -38.83 7.23 -24.78
C MET A 1223 -39.28 6.39 -23.56
N THR A 1224 -38.96 5.09 -23.62
CA THR A 1224 -38.26 4.31 -22.55
C THR A 1224 -37.26 3.38 -23.28
N GLY A 1225 -36.22 2.76 -22.72
CA GLY A 1225 -35.72 2.57 -21.36
C GLY A 1225 -34.95 1.23 -21.30
N HIS A 1226 -34.09 1.01 -20.30
CA HIS A 1226 -33.50 -0.29 -19.88
C HIS A 1226 -32.79 -1.26 -20.87
N VAL A 1227 -31.48 -1.46 -20.63
CA VAL A 1227 -30.81 -2.73 -20.21
C VAL A 1227 -31.06 -4.07 -20.97
N ALA A 1228 -29.94 -4.80 -21.18
CA ALA A 1228 -29.76 -6.17 -21.72
C ALA A 1228 -29.73 -6.28 -23.27
N SER A 1229 -28.99 -7.21 -23.88
CA SER A 1229 -28.31 -8.42 -23.33
C SER A 1229 -26.85 -8.63 -23.80
N GLU A 1230 -26.24 -9.73 -23.35
CA GLU A 1230 -24.86 -10.21 -23.60
C GLU A 1230 -24.55 -10.53 -25.09
N GLY A 1231 -23.26 -10.70 -25.44
CA GLY A 1231 -22.82 -11.02 -26.82
C GLY A 1231 -21.38 -11.55 -26.99
N ARG A 1232 -20.39 -10.64 -27.16
CA ARG A 1232 -19.01 -10.88 -27.66
C ARG A 1232 -18.96 -11.21 -29.17
N THR A 1233 -17.87 -10.98 -29.93
CA THR A 1233 -16.46 -10.61 -29.61
C THR A 1233 -15.90 -9.53 -30.55
N ASP A 1234 -15.04 -8.68 -29.98
CA ASP A 1234 -13.79 -8.11 -30.54
C ASP A 1234 -13.75 -7.08 -31.71
N HIS A 1235 -12.70 -6.26 -31.60
CA HIS A 1235 -12.05 -5.35 -32.56
C HIS A 1235 -12.58 -3.91 -32.77
N GLU A 1236 -11.59 -3.03 -33.03
CA GLU A 1236 -11.67 -1.62 -33.48
C GLU A 1236 -12.26 -0.53 -32.57
N GLN A 1237 -11.62 -0.25 -31.43
CA GLN A 1237 -11.46 1.13 -30.91
C GLN A 1237 -10.01 1.44 -30.45
N HIS A 1238 -9.05 1.35 -31.37
CA HIS A 1238 -7.65 1.77 -31.15
C HIS A 1238 -7.09 2.59 -32.33
N LEU A 1239 -7.76 3.68 -32.73
CA LEU A 1239 -7.32 4.47 -33.91
C LEU A 1239 -7.54 6.00 -33.86
N PHE A 1240 -7.50 6.62 -32.67
CA PHE A 1240 -7.47 8.10 -32.56
C PHE A 1240 -6.26 8.70 -31.81
N TRP A 1241 -5.45 7.89 -31.12
CA TRP A 1241 -4.17 8.33 -30.52
C TRP A 1241 -2.91 7.83 -31.26
N GLY A 1242 -3.09 7.04 -32.33
CA GLY A 1242 -2.00 6.42 -33.10
C GLY A 1242 -1.47 7.23 -34.30
N LEU A 1243 -2.09 8.36 -34.65
CA LEU A 1243 -1.75 9.13 -35.85
C LEU A 1243 -0.99 10.43 -35.55
N LEU A 1244 -1.34 11.16 -34.48
CA LEU A 1244 -0.60 12.37 -34.08
C LEU A 1244 0.86 12.06 -33.67
N SER A 1245 1.06 10.87 -33.08
CA SER A 1245 2.34 10.33 -32.64
C SER A 1245 3.25 9.82 -33.77
N ARG A 1246 2.80 9.87 -35.04
CA ARG A 1246 3.59 9.45 -36.21
C ARG A 1246 4.15 10.61 -37.04
N ALA A 1247 3.64 11.83 -36.88
CA ALA A 1247 4.08 13.01 -37.65
C ALA A 1247 5.28 13.77 -37.05
N ILE A 1248 5.67 13.47 -35.79
CA ILE A 1248 6.70 14.20 -35.04
C ILE A 1248 8.07 13.49 -35.08
N LEU A 1249 8.15 12.28 -35.67
CA LEU A 1249 9.34 11.41 -35.60
C LEU A 1249 10.34 11.56 -36.76
N GLU A 1250 10.06 12.42 -37.75
CA GLU A 1250 10.91 12.59 -38.94
C GLU A 1250 11.13 14.07 -39.29
N ASN A 1251 12.00 14.76 -38.53
CA ASN A 1251 13.01 15.66 -39.12
C ASN A 1251 14.12 16.07 -38.14
N ASN A 1252 15.28 16.42 -38.69
CA ASN A 1252 16.50 16.73 -37.92
C ASN A 1252 16.85 18.23 -37.93
N SER A 1253 17.37 18.70 -36.79
CA SER A 1253 18.09 19.97 -36.58
C SER A 1253 17.30 21.30 -36.70
N PRO A 1254 17.63 22.32 -35.87
CA PRO A 1254 16.94 23.62 -35.91
C PRO A 1254 17.73 24.72 -36.64
N ARG A 1255 17.39 25.08 -37.91
CA ARG A 1255 17.86 26.33 -38.54
C ARG A 1255 17.20 26.78 -39.88
N SER A 1256 15.87 26.83 -39.96
CA SER A 1256 15.12 27.52 -41.03
C SER A 1256 13.61 27.49 -40.71
N PHE A 1257 12.79 28.49 -41.02
CA PHE A 1257 13.05 29.88 -41.43
C PHE A 1257 11.80 30.73 -41.04
N LEU A 1258 12.01 31.93 -40.49
CA LEU A 1258 10.98 32.90 -40.03
C LEU A 1258 10.02 32.40 -38.94
#